data_AF-A0A5D0PMZ5-F1
#
_entry.id   AF-A0A5D0PMZ5-F1
#
_cell.length_a   1.000
_cell.length_b   1.000
_cell.length_c   1.000
_cell.angle_alpha   90.00
_cell.angle_beta   90.00
_cell.angle_gamma   90.00
#
_symmetry.space_group_name_H-M   'P 1'
#
loop_
_entity.id
_entity.type
_entity.pdbx_description
1 polymer ?
#
loop_
_entity_poly.entity_id
_entity_poly.type
_entity_poly.pdbx_seq_one_letter_code
_entity_poly.pdbx_strand_id
1 'polypeptide(L)'
;MRRYRFGPFAAVAAALYVAAVAACGVIAWTTGDPAPLRVVVGAGWDTEFVPYTWWVELLLVAAGVLQGWAYWQVLRGRPAGPAALNDRPVRLLRVALYVGIAWTLVYRLPIPYAWWSGLPGDLLELAVIWLFFMVLAGALPRWLRLLGLVAGTVNVCAESAATVLYGLGQYEIGGYLTPYRLGNLVYLLWLVPVLAGQARDPRWSRGTVRMGLAWAMLSLLSYGGHSFISFGGGNVDHDLVLLMVMATLGVLGTAWQARSAHELGSPPVPPPAPAAGVAPARAWPLAAVAVALPLIPAAVNLAGGMPVWTGPRGLVDDLFHGYVGYPATVLWVVVDVLVGVGAPAVLILLAVVRRTRTLLRVTMSILVIAAAAGVVSVLTTEREPDWQLIPETTGQRLALYPDGLFTPGENGEIAFGLSPLWYSAALAASAVLLLLLYAAPPAARLRHHLLATALATSAALCLLPAADQSRGPVTTAQDCSPRDPWDADGVPVEPVPPTGPRAFICAVREQKALAFADTTPDQVLLGHGRRLCGAYTRDDPRELARLRAAEGVSVRDLSGVLAGICPAANATVAAQVAAQEREYEEFAAEERRKCDATPRHRPLIPPARAQRLAEPEWPEAGLDLYDEGPSGGKGTSVGPVEVAPGHVAIWTHSDYHVCVTLETYTRRPPVETKGWDHVVEVGFENRSGEMRFMDGLSGTELPDLSLNGRKGHYRIRVHMAWFPWKGEADGTQRLLIMAYPGRGDKAVVHHKPAKDR
;
A
#
# COMPACT_ATOMS: atom_id res chain seq x y z
N MET A 1 22.42 -44.74 -5.35
CA MET A 1 21.87 -44.71 -3.97
C MET A 1 22.64 -45.55 -2.95
N ARG A 2 23.36 -46.63 -3.33
CA ARG A 2 24.18 -47.47 -2.40
C ARG A 2 25.40 -46.79 -1.76
N ARG A 3 25.64 -45.49 -2.02
CA ARG A 3 26.80 -44.75 -1.47
C ARG A 3 26.63 -44.32 -0.01
N TYR A 4 25.42 -44.31 0.52
CA TYR A 4 25.13 -43.85 1.88
C TYR A 4 24.48 -44.96 2.69
N ARG A 5 24.82 -45.06 3.99
CA ARG A 5 24.40 -46.18 4.85
C ARG A 5 22.87 -46.29 4.99
N PHE A 6 22.17 -45.16 5.07
CA PHE A 6 20.71 -45.10 5.16
C PHE A 6 20.08 -44.50 3.90
N GLY A 7 20.83 -44.48 2.79
CA GLY A 7 20.40 -43.86 1.53
C GLY A 7 19.05 -44.37 1.00
N PRO A 8 18.78 -45.69 0.97
CA PRO A 8 17.50 -46.23 0.51
C PRO A 8 16.32 -45.81 1.40
N PHE A 9 16.46 -45.94 2.73
CA PHE A 9 15.42 -45.53 3.68
C PHE A 9 15.11 -44.04 3.57
N ALA A 10 16.15 -43.20 3.52
CA ALA A 10 15.99 -41.75 3.35
C ALA A 10 15.31 -41.38 2.03
N ALA A 11 15.60 -42.10 0.94
CA ALA A 11 14.98 -41.86 -0.36
C ALA A 11 13.49 -42.22 -0.34
N VAL A 12 13.13 -43.35 0.29
CA VAL A 12 11.73 -43.76 0.45
C VAL A 12 10.97 -42.75 1.32
N ALA A 13 11.52 -42.36 2.47
CA ALA A 13 10.89 -41.37 3.34
C ALA A 13 10.68 -40.01 2.64
N ALA A 14 11.70 -39.51 1.93
CA ALA A 14 11.58 -38.29 1.16
C ALA A 14 10.55 -38.40 0.01
N ALA A 15 10.54 -39.53 -0.71
CA ALA A 15 9.58 -39.77 -1.79
C ALA A 15 8.13 -39.84 -1.27
N LEU A 16 7.89 -40.52 -0.15
CA LEU A 16 6.59 -40.56 0.50
C LEU A 16 6.13 -39.18 0.95
N TYR A 17 7.03 -38.38 1.54
CA TYR A 17 6.73 -37.01 1.93
C TYR A 17 6.36 -36.14 0.72
N VAL A 18 7.16 -36.17 -0.36
CA VAL A 18 6.88 -35.40 -1.58
C VAL A 18 5.58 -35.86 -2.25
N ALA A 19 5.29 -37.17 -2.26
CA ALA A 19 4.03 -37.70 -2.77
C ALA A 19 2.84 -37.19 -1.95
N ALA A 20 2.95 -37.14 -0.61
CA ALA A 20 1.92 -36.57 0.25
C ALA A 20 1.70 -35.08 -0.02
N VAL A 21 2.78 -34.29 -0.16
CA VAL A 21 2.70 -32.86 -0.54
C VAL A 21 2.00 -32.69 -1.90
N ALA A 22 2.39 -33.47 -2.91
CA ALA A 22 1.78 -33.39 -4.23
C ALA A 22 0.28 -33.77 -4.20
N ALA A 23 -0.08 -34.84 -3.47
CA ALA A 23 -1.47 -35.24 -3.30
C ALA A 23 -2.29 -34.15 -2.58
N CYS A 24 -1.75 -33.56 -1.52
CA CYS A 24 -2.42 -32.46 -0.80
C CYS A 24 -2.54 -31.19 -1.67
N GLY A 25 -1.55 -30.90 -2.52
CA GLY A 25 -1.63 -29.81 -3.48
C GLY A 25 -2.67 -30.03 -4.57
N VAL A 26 -2.83 -31.27 -5.06
CA VAL A 26 -3.92 -31.63 -5.98
C VAL A 26 -5.28 -31.51 -5.29
N ILE A 27 -5.40 -31.93 -4.03
CA ILE A 27 -6.62 -31.73 -3.24
C ILE A 27 -6.93 -30.24 -3.13
N ALA A 28 -5.98 -29.43 -2.66
CA ALA A 28 -6.17 -27.98 -2.53
C ALA A 28 -6.60 -27.32 -3.84
N TRP A 29 -6.00 -27.72 -4.96
CA TRP A 29 -6.37 -27.20 -6.28
C TRP A 29 -7.78 -27.62 -6.72
N THR A 30 -8.19 -28.85 -6.43
CA THR A 30 -9.46 -29.42 -6.92
C THR A 30 -10.65 -29.10 -6.03
N THR A 31 -10.45 -28.98 -4.71
CA THR A 31 -11.51 -28.69 -3.73
C THR A 31 -11.56 -27.22 -3.32
N GLY A 32 -10.49 -26.45 -3.56
CA GLY A 32 -10.32 -25.09 -3.03
C GLY A 32 -9.99 -25.05 -1.53
N ASP A 33 -9.74 -26.19 -0.89
CA ASP A 33 -9.37 -26.29 0.53
C ASP A 33 -7.85 -26.48 0.70
N PRO A 34 -7.09 -25.44 1.11
CA PRO A 34 -5.63 -25.54 1.27
C PRO A 34 -5.20 -26.14 2.61
N ALA A 35 -6.12 -26.39 3.55
CA ALA A 35 -5.80 -26.89 4.88
C ALA A 35 -4.86 -28.12 4.89
N PRO A 36 -5.11 -29.20 4.13
CA PRO A 36 -4.23 -30.37 4.16
C PRO A 36 -2.81 -30.07 3.69
N LEU A 37 -2.64 -29.25 2.64
CA LEU A 37 -1.31 -28.88 2.13
C LEU A 37 -0.56 -28.04 3.17
N ARG A 38 -1.23 -27.06 3.77
CA ARG A 38 -0.66 -26.16 4.77
C ARG A 38 -0.31 -26.88 6.07
N VAL A 39 -1.09 -27.88 6.48
CA VAL A 39 -0.73 -28.74 7.62
C VAL A 39 0.55 -29.52 7.32
N VAL A 40 0.66 -30.12 6.13
CA VAL A 40 1.82 -30.96 5.77
C VAL A 40 3.12 -30.14 5.58
N VAL A 41 3.05 -28.93 5.04
CA VAL A 41 4.23 -28.09 4.72
C VAL A 41 4.54 -27.06 5.81
N GLY A 42 3.50 -26.42 6.35
CA GLY A 42 3.59 -25.32 7.31
C GLY A 42 3.48 -25.74 8.78
N ALA A 43 3.03 -26.97 9.06
CA ALA A 43 2.73 -27.49 10.41
C ALA A 43 1.55 -26.77 11.11
N GLY A 44 0.46 -26.54 10.37
CA GLY A 44 -0.81 -26.12 10.94
C GLY A 44 -1.04 -24.60 10.93
N TRP A 45 -0.63 -23.91 9.87
CA TRP A 45 -1.02 -22.52 9.69
C TRP A 45 -2.52 -22.39 9.57
N ASP A 46 -3.06 -21.42 10.31
CA ASP A 46 -4.48 -21.14 10.28
C ASP A 46 -4.89 -20.68 8.88
N THR A 47 -5.88 -21.34 8.31
CA THR A 47 -6.44 -20.99 7.01
C THR A 47 -7.12 -19.61 7.03
N GLU A 48 -7.45 -19.10 8.22
CA GLU A 48 -8.05 -17.79 8.40
C GLU A 48 -7.11 -16.63 8.02
N PHE A 49 -5.78 -16.79 8.10
CA PHE A 49 -4.83 -15.69 7.84
C PHE A 49 -4.43 -15.51 6.37
N VAL A 50 -4.51 -16.56 5.56
CA VAL A 50 -4.19 -16.48 4.12
C VAL A 50 -5.33 -17.12 3.34
N PRO A 51 -6.25 -16.37 2.74
CA PRO A 51 -7.29 -16.98 1.94
C PRO A 51 -6.69 -17.78 0.78
N TYR A 52 -7.42 -18.79 0.31
CA TYR A 52 -6.96 -19.67 -0.76
C TYR A 52 -6.53 -18.85 -1.98
N THR A 53 -5.27 -19.04 -2.39
CA THR A 53 -4.70 -18.35 -3.54
C THR A 53 -3.82 -19.33 -4.32
N TRP A 54 -4.19 -19.62 -5.57
CA TRP A 54 -3.60 -20.73 -6.34
C TRP A 54 -2.06 -20.66 -6.47
N TRP A 55 -1.48 -19.46 -6.58
CA TRP A 55 -0.04 -19.27 -6.70
C TRP A 55 0.70 -19.45 -5.37
N VAL A 56 0.05 -19.12 -4.23
CA VAL A 56 0.56 -19.41 -2.89
C VAL A 56 0.67 -20.91 -2.68
N GLU A 57 -0.37 -21.66 -3.07
CA GLU A 57 -0.36 -23.12 -2.94
C GLU A 57 0.70 -23.77 -3.86
N LEU A 58 0.94 -23.20 -5.06
CA LEU A 58 2.03 -23.63 -5.93
C LEU A 58 3.40 -23.43 -5.26
N LEU A 59 3.62 -22.28 -4.60
CA LEU A 59 4.84 -22.01 -3.84
C LEU A 59 4.99 -22.99 -2.67
N LEU A 60 3.90 -23.34 -1.99
CA LEU A 60 3.91 -24.32 -0.91
C LEU A 60 4.23 -25.74 -1.38
N VAL A 61 3.75 -26.15 -2.55
CA VAL A 61 4.15 -27.42 -3.17
C VAL A 61 5.66 -27.40 -3.46
N ALA A 62 6.18 -26.31 -4.03
CA ALA A 62 7.62 -26.17 -4.29
C ALA A 62 8.45 -26.21 -2.99
N ALA A 63 7.96 -25.54 -1.93
CA ALA A 63 8.55 -25.58 -0.60
C ALA A 63 8.54 -27.00 -0.01
N GLY A 64 7.42 -27.72 -0.10
CA GLY A 64 7.32 -29.10 0.36
C GLY A 64 8.25 -30.05 -0.41
N VAL A 65 8.44 -29.84 -1.73
CA VAL A 65 9.46 -30.59 -2.50
C VAL A 65 10.87 -30.34 -1.96
N LEU A 66 11.20 -29.08 -1.64
CA LEU A 66 12.48 -28.72 -1.03
C LEU A 66 12.64 -29.33 0.37
N GLN A 67 11.60 -29.34 1.21
CA GLN A 67 11.59 -30.01 2.51
C GLN A 67 11.82 -31.53 2.35
N GLY A 68 11.19 -32.16 1.36
CA GLY A 68 11.44 -33.56 0.99
C GLY A 68 12.90 -33.84 0.64
N TRP A 69 13.53 -32.95 -0.13
CA TRP A 69 14.97 -33.02 -0.39
C TRP A 69 15.80 -32.85 0.90
N ALA A 70 15.41 -31.96 1.80
CA ALA A 70 16.10 -31.75 3.07
C ALA A 70 15.98 -32.99 3.98
N TYR A 71 14.80 -33.63 4.06
CA TYR A 71 14.63 -34.92 4.75
C TYR A 71 15.59 -35.98 4.22
N TRP A 72 15.78 -36.05 2.89
CA TRP A 72 16.78 -36.94 2.32
C TRP A 72 18.21 -36.60 2.78
N GLN A 73 18.59 -35.31 2.82
CA GLN A 73 19.91 -34.87 3.29
C GLN A 73 20.15 -35.25 4.76
N VAL A 74 19.13 -35.12 5.60
CA VAL A 74 19.15 -35.46 7.03
C VAL A 74 19.22 -36.97 7.25
N LEU A 75 18.34 -37.74 6.62
CA LEU A 75 18.17 -39.16 6.92
C LEU A 75 19.19 -40.07 6.24
N ARG A 76 19.82 -39.65 5.13
CA ARG A 76 20.73 -40.55 4.36
C ARG A 76 21.94 -41.05 5.16
N GLY A 77 22.31 -40.34 6.22
CA GLY A 77 23.46 -40.64 7.05
C GLY A 77 24.80 -40.48 6.34
N ARG A 78 25.85 -41.01 6.97
CA ARG A 78 27.22 -40.99 6.43
C ARG A 78 27.37 -41.85 5.16
N PRO A 79 28.34 -41.52 4.30
CA PRO A 79 28.78 -42.43 3.24
C PRO A 79 29.10 -43.83 3.79
N ALA A 80 28.77 -44.86 3.02
CA ALA A 80 29.11 -46.24 3.34
C ALA A 80 30.64 -46.40 3.28
N GLY A 81 31.26 -46.83 4.38
CA GLY A 81 32.71 -46.97 4.50
C GLY A 81 33.17 -47.07 5.96
N PRO A 82 34.47 -47.34 6.18
CA PRO A 82 35.07 -47.33 7.51
C PRO A 82 34.86 -45.97 8.18
N ALA A 83 34.62 -45.98 9.49
CA ALA A 83 34.49 -44.74 10.26
C ALA A 83 35.87 -44.08 10.37
N ALA A 84 35.92 -42.76 10.23
CA ALA A 84 37.12 -42.02 10.57
C ALA A 84 37.40 -42.16 12.07
N LEU A 85 38.67 -42.41 12.43
CA LEU A 85 39.15 -42.27 13.80
C LEU A 85 39.23 -40.78 14.08
N ASN A 86 38.29 -40.29 14.89
CA ASN A 86 38.11 -38.88 15.16
C ASN A 86 38.40 -38.55 16.63
N ASP A 87 39.03 -37.42 16.85
CA ASP A 87 39.24 -36.87 18.20
C ASP A 87 37.92 -36.63 18.94
N ARG A 88 37.98 -36.61 20.27
CA ARG A 88 36.82 -36.41 21.14
C ARG A 88 35.98 -35.17 20.78
N PRO A 89 36.56 -33.97 20.50
CA PRO A 89 35.78 -32.79 20.14
C PRO A 89 34.98 -32.96 18.84
N VAL A 90 35.55 -33.65 17.86
CA VAL A 90 34.91 -33.94 16.57
C VAL A 90 33.70 -34.87 16.76
N ARG A 91 33.85 -35.89 17.60
CA ARG A 91 32.75 -36.79 17.96
C ARG A 91 31.63 -36.06 18.70
N LEU A 92 31.98 -35.21 19.67
CA LEU A 92 31.00 -34.42 20.42
C LEU A 92 30.25 -33.43 19.51
N LEU A 93 30.96 -32.72 18.62
CA LEU A 93 30.33 -31.81 17.66
C LEU A 93 29.32 -32.54 16.77
N ARG A 94 29.71 -33.72 16.29
CA ARG A 94 28.82 -34.56 15.48
C ARG A 94 27.56 -34.97 16.24
N VAL A 95 27.69 -35.38 17.50
CA VAL A 95 26.53 -35.72 18.35
C VAL A 95 25.66 -34.49 18.56
N ALA A 96 26.24 -33.35 18.95
CA ALA A 96 25.52 -32.11 19.19
C ALA A 96 24.71 -31.66 17.95
N LEU A 97 25.29 -31.74 16.75
CA LEU A 97 24.58 -31.44 15.50
C LEU A 97 23.39 -32.38 15.26
N TYR A 98 23.53 -33.68 15.53
CA TYR A 98 22.39 -34.61 15.39
C TYR A 98 21.31 -34.39 16.44
N VAL A 99 21.69 -34.08 17.69
CA VAL A 99 20.73 -33.70 18.73
C VAL A 99 20.02 -32.41 18.32
N GLY A 100 20.71 -31.45 17.69
CA GLY A 100 20.11 -30.20 17.21
C GLY A 100 19.08 -30.44 16.12
N ILE A 101 19.37 -31.34 15.18
CA ILE A 101 18.41 -31.76 14.16
C ILE A 101 17.21 -32.49 14.79
N ALA A 102 17.45 -33.38 15.76
CA ALA A 102 16.36 -34.05 16.45
C ALA A 102 15.47 -33.05 17.21
N TRP A 103 16.08 -32.05 17.85
CA TRP A 103 15.38 -30.98 18.56
C TRP A 103 14.51 -30.14 17.61
N THR A 104 15.02 -29.76 16.44
CA THR A 104 14.23 -29.03 15.44
C THR A 104 13.04 -29.84 14.90
N LEU A 105 13.17 -31.17 14.83
CA LEU A 105 12.06 -32.06 14.47
C LEU A 105 11.04 -32.23 15.60
N VAL A 106 11.44 -32.18 16.87
CA VAL A 106 10.53 -32.24 18.02
C VAL A 106 9.55 -31.07 18.00
N TYR A 107 9.99 -29.86 17.60
CA TYR A 107 9.11 -28.70 17.42
C TYR A 107 8.06 -28.85 16.32
N ARG A 108 8.18 -29.85 15.45
CA ARG A 108 7.18 -30.16 14.42
C ARG A 108 6.11 -31.14 14.92
N LEU A 109 6.30 -31.72 16.10
CA LEU A 109 5.30 -32.57 16.73
C LEU A 109 4.20 -31.68 17.34
N PRO A 110 2.95 -32.16 17.43
CA PRO A 110 1.84 -31.43 18.04
C PRO A 110 1.95 -31.43 19.57
N ILE A 111 3.12 -31.04 20.09
CA ILE A 111 3.38 -30.88 21.52
C ILE A 111 3.06 -29.42 21.84
N PRO A 112 2.19 -29.14 22.83
CA PRO A 112 1.89 -27.77 23.24
C PRO A 112 3.19 -27.01 23.55
N TYR A 113 3.36 -25.85 22.92
CA TYR A 113 4.54 -25.02 23.12
C TYR A 113 4.56 -24.50 24.56
N ALA A 114 5.56 -24.90 25.34
CA ALA A 114 5.86 -24.28 26.62
C ALA A 114 6.87 -23.15 26.40
N TRP A 115 6.70 -22.01 27.06
CA TRP A 115 7.59 -20.85 26.88
C TRP A 115 9.07 -21.18 27.13
N TRP A 116 9.38 -22.11 28.03
CA TRP A 116 10.75 -22.52 28.36
C TRP A 116 11.32 -23.57 27.39
N SER A 117 10.51 -24.11 26.48
CA SER A 117 10.96 -25.14 25.54
C SER A 117 12.10 -24.67 24.64
N GLY A 118 12.30 -23.37 24.43
CA GLY A 118 13.46 -22.81 23.74
C GLY A 118 14.81 -23.15 24.40
N LEU A 119 14.88 -23.10 25.73
CA LEU A 119 16.14 -23.07 26.49
C LEU A 119 17.06 -24.29 26.27
N PRO A 120 16.57 -25.55 26.19
CA PRO A 120 17.44 -26.67 25.85
C PRO A 120 18.05 -26.56 24.45
N GLY A 121 17.36 -25.93 23.50
CA GLY A 121 17.86 -25.63 22.17
C GLY A 121 19.02 -24.63 22.22
N ASP A 122 18.84 -23.56 22.97
CA ASP A 122 19.85 -22.52 23.19
C ASP A 122 21.14 -23.09 23.79
N LEU A 123 21.01 -23.92 24.84
CA LEU A 123 22.15 -24.58 25.49
C LEU A 123 22.89 -25.53 24.52
N LEU A 124 22.14 -26.20 23.65
CA LEU A 124 22.71 -27.07 22.63
C LEU A 124 23.42 -26.27 21.54
N GLU A 125 22.88 -25.13 21.12
CA GLU A 125 23.52 -24.22 20.19
C GLU A 125 24.83 -23.66 20.76
N LEU A 126 24.84 -23.25 22.03
CA LEU A 126 26.07 -22.84 22.72
C LEU A 126 27.12 -23.95 22.70
N ALA A 127 26.72 -25.19 22.95
CA ALA A 127 27.61 -26.34 22.86
C ALA A 127 28.15 -26.52 21.43
N VAL A 128 27.32 -26.38 20.40
CA VAL A 128 27.72 -26.44 18.99
C VAL A 128 28.74 -25.35 18.66
N ILE A 129 28.49 -24.10 19.06
CA ILE A 129 29.39 -22.96 18.84
C ILE A 129 30.75 -23.21 19.48
N TRP A 130 30.76 -23.64 20.75
CA TRP A 130 32.00 -23.94 21.48
C TRP A 130 32.76 -25.12 20.85
N LEU A 131 32.05 -26.16 20.42
CA LEU A 131 32.66 -27.31 19.76
C LEU A 131 33.22 -26.95 18.37
N PHE A 132 32.57 -26.06 17.61
CA PHE A 132 33.14 -25.52 16.37
C PHE A 132 34.42 -24.72 16.62
N PHE A 133 34.45 -23.89 17.66
CA PHE A 133 35.65 -23.15 18.07
C PHE A 133 36.85 -24.09 18.31
N MET A 134 36.60 -25.22 18.97
CA MET A 134 37.61 -26.24 19.25
C MET A 134 38.02 -27.01 17.99
N VAL A 135 37.05 -27.46 17.20
CA VAL A 135 37.29 -28.31 16.03
C VAL A 135 37.99 -27.55 14.90
N LEU A 136 37.72 -26.25 14.73
CA LEU A 136 38.30 -25.40 13.69
C LEU A 136 39.63 -24.75 14.09
N ALA A 137 40.24 -25.18 15.21
CA ALA A 137 41.45 -24.56 15.76
C ALA A 137 42.64 -24.51 14.78
N GLY A 138 42.77 -25.53 13.93
CA GLY A 138 43.82 -25.61 12.90
C GLY A 138 43.46 -24.96 11.55
N ALA A 139 42.19 -24.62 11.32
CA ALA A 139 41.71 -24.10 10.03
C ALA A 139 41.61 -22.56 9.99
N LEU A 140 41.52 -21.92 11.16
CA LEU A 140 41.29 -20.47 11.30
C LEU A 140 42.26 -19.81 12.28
N PRO A 141 42.64 -18.53 12.02
CA PRO A 141 43.41 -17.75 12.97
C PRO A 141 42.63 -17.53 14.27
N ARG A 142 43.35 -17.42 15.40
CA ARG A 142 42.77 -17.33 16.75
C ARG A 142 41.75 -16.21 16.90
N TRP A 143 41.99 -15.04 16.29
CA TRP A 143 41.10 -13.89 16.41
C TRP A 143 39.73 -14.12 15.74
N LEU A 144 39.69 -14.73 14.54
CA LEU A 144 38.41 -15.07 13.88
C LEU A 144 37.62 -16.11 14.69
N ARG A 145 38.32 -17.05 15.31
CA ARG A 145 37.70 -18.05 16.20
C ARG A 145 37.12 -17.41 17.44
N LEU A 146 37.87 -16.52 18.10
CA LEU A 146 37.40 -15.79 19.27
C LEU A 146 36.22 -14.88 18.92
N LEU A 147 36.28 -14.17 17.79
CA LEU A 147 35.17 -13.37 17.29
C LEU A 147 33.91 -14.23 17.13
N GLY A 148 34.02 -15.38 16.46
CA GLY A 148 32.88 -16.28 16.28
C GLY A 148 32.37 -16.87 17.59
N LEU A 149 33.25 -17.23 18.52
CA LEU A 149 32.85 -17.74 19.85
C LEU A 149 32.10 -16.67 20.66
N VAL A 150 32.63 -15.44 20.71
CA VAL A 150 32.02 -14.32 21.44
C VAL A 150 30.68 -13.97 20.81
N ALA A 151 30.64 -13.78 19.49
CA ALA A 151 29.40 -13.46 18.78
C ALA A 151 28.35 -14.55 18.99
N GLY A 152 28.71 -15.83 18.83
CA GLY A 152 27.78 -16.94 19.04
C GLY A 152 27.28 -17.02 20.48
N THR A 153 28.16 -16.81 21.47
CA THR A 153 27.75 -16.81 22.89
C THR A 153 26.79 -15.66 23.19
N VAL A 154 27.07 -14.46 22.66
CA VAL A 154 26.18 -13.30 22.79
C VAL A 154 24.83 -13.58 22.13
N ASN A 155 24.82 -14.22 20.95
CA ASN A 155 23.59 -14.62 20.27
C ASN A 155 22.71 -15.51 21.17
N VAL A 156 23.29 -16.59 21.70
CA VAL A 156 22.57 -17.53 22.56
C VAL A 156 22.09 -16.86 23.85
N CYS A 157 22.92 -16.03 24.48
CA CYS A 157 22.51 -15.30 25.69
C CYS A 157 21.33 -14.36 25.41
N ALA A 158 21.32 -13.69 24.25
CA ALA A 158 20.23 -12.83 23.83
C ALA A 158 18.94 -13.62 23.56
N GLU A 159 19.03 -14.77 22.87
CA GLU A 159 17.91 -15.68 22.60
C GLU A 159 17.31 -16.28 23.89
N SER A 160 18.17 -16.72 24.81
CA SER A 160 17.72 -17.21 26.12
C SER A 160 17.09 -16.11 26.97
N ALA A 161 17.67 -14.90 26.98
CA ALA A 161 17.10 -13.76 27.69
C ALA A 161 15.73 -13.37 27.12
N ALA A 162 15.59 -13.35 25.79
CA ALA A 162 14.33 -13.13 25.10
C ALA A 162 13.29 -14.20 25.47
N THR A 163 13.67 -15.48 25.48
CA THR A 163 12.79 -16.60 25.86
C THR A 163 12.30 -16.47 27.31
N VAL A 164 13.17 -16.08 28.23
CA VAL A 164 12.81 -15.85 29.64
C VAL A 164 11.88 -14.65 29.78
N LEU A 165 12.18 -13.54 29.11
CA LEU A 165 11.34 -12.34 29.14
C LEU A 165 9.95 -12.60 28.55
N TYR A 166 9.86 -13.39 27.49
CA TYR A 166 8.59 -13.87 26.94
C TYR A 166 7.78 -14.66 27.99
N GLY A 167 8.42 -15.60 28.69
CA GLY A 167 7.80 -16.35 29.78
C GLY A 167 7.35 -15.49 30.97
N LEU A 168 8.00 -14.35 31.19
CA LEU A 168 7.64 -13.35 32.20
C LEU A 168 6.59 -12.32 31.72
N GLY A 169 6.09 -12.44 30.49
CA GLY A 169 5.15 -11.50 29.89
C GLY A 169 5.74 -10.13 29.53
N GLN A 170 7.08 -10.01 29.48
CA GLN A 170 7.81 -8.78 29.17
C GLN A 170 8.09 -8.68 27.67
N TYR A 171 7.04 -8.68 26.85
CA TYR A 171 7.15 -8.79 25.38
C TYR A 171 7.91 -7.63 24.73
N GLU A 172 7.75 -6.41 25.24
CA GLU A 172 8.42 -5.23 24.68
C GLU A 172 9.93 -5.28 24.89
N ILE A 173 10.38 -5.58 26.11
CA ILE A 173 11.81 -5.72 26.45
C ILE A 173 12.40 -6.93 25.71
N GLY A 174 11.63 -8.03 25.67
CA GLY A 174 11.93 -9.20 24.87
C GLY A 174 12.19 -8.80 23.42
N GLY A 175 11.32 -7.99 22.82
CA GLY A 175 11.41 -7.43 21.46
C GLY A 175 12.75 -6.75 21.13
N TYR A 176 13.34 -6.01 22.07
CA TYR A 176 14.63 -5.36 21.87
C TYR A 176 15.83 -6.30 21.94
N LEU A 177 15.74 -7.34 22.77
CA LEU A 177 16.78 -8.36 22.94
C LEU A 177 16.64 -9.50 21.94
N THR A 178 15.44 -9.71 21.43
CA THR A 178 15.16 -10.71 20.41
C THR A 178 15.95 -10.43 19.14
N PRO A 179 16.26 -11.48 18.37
CA PRO A 179 17.08 -11.40 17.18
C PRO A 179 16.60 -10.45 16.06
N TYR A 180 15.41 -9.84 16.18
CA TYR A 180 14.79 -8.95 15.19
C TYR A 180 15.62 -7.70 14.84
N ARG A 181 16.41 -7.13 15.77
CA ARG A 181 17.21 -5.91 15.50
C ARG A 181 18.72 -6.12 15.49
N LEU A 182 19.27 -6.99 16.34
CA LEU A 182 20.73 -7.21 16.43
C LEU A 182 21.13 -8.66 16.16
N GLY A 183 20.21 -9.62 16.36
CA GLY A 183 20.55 -11.05 16.36
C GLY A 183 21.01 -11.56 15.01
N ASN A 184 20.39 -11.16 13.89
CA ASN A 184 20.85 -11.63 12.57
C ASN A 184 22.31 -11.25 12.26
N LEU A 185 22.73 -10.03 12.64
CA LEU A 185 24.12 -9.61 12.47
C LEU A 185 25.06 -10.41 13.39
N VAL A 186 24.69 -10.58 14.66
CA VAL A 186 25.48 -11.35 15.63
C VAL A 186 25.56 -12.84 15.23
N TYR A 187 24.46 -13.39 14.72
CA TYR A 187 24.37 -14.73 14.13
C TYR A 187 25.36 -14.91 12.97
N LEU A 188 25.38 -13.95 12.03
CA LEU A 188 26.31 -14.00 10.90
C LEU A 188 27.76 -13.80 11.31
N LEU A 189 28.01 -12.97 12.32
CA LEU A 189 29.35 -12.75 12.88
C LEU A 189 29.96 -14.05 13.44
N TRP A 190 29.15 -15.04 13.85
CA TRP A 190 29.67 -16.37 14.21
C TRP A 190 29.60 -17.39 13.07
N LEU A 191 28.53 -17.40 12.28
CA LEU A 191 28.34 -18.37 11.21
C LEU A 191 29.37 -18.20 10.08
N VAL A 192 29.69 -16.96 9.70
CA VAL A 192 30.66 -16.67 8.62
C VAL A 192 32.06 -17.20 8.95
N PRO A 193 32.64 -16.96 10.15
CA PRO A 193 33.86 -17.64 10.58
C PRO A 193 33.76 -19.16 10.50
N VAL A 194 32.67 -19.77 10.96
CA VAL A 194 32.50 -21.23 10.89
C VAL A 194 32.54 -21.72 9.45
N LEU A 195 31.82 -21.09 8.53
CA LEU A 195 31.84 -21.44 7.10
C LEU A 195 33.22 -21.23 6.48
N ALA A 196 33.92 -20.15 6.85
CA ALA A 196 35.28 -19.88 6.40
C ALA A 196 36.29 -20.93 6.92
N GLY A 197 36.04 -21.49 8.11
CA GLY A 197 36.81 -22.62 8.66
C GLY A 197 36.49 -23.92 7.94
N GLN A 198 35.20 -24.24 7.77
CA GLN A 198 34.75 -25.40 7.00
C GLN A 198 35.29 -25.38 5.56
N ALA A 199 35.40 -24.20 4.93
CA ALA A 199 35.95 -24.04 3.58
C ALA A 199 37.45 -24.37 3.47
N ARG A 200 38.20 -24.20 4.58
CA ARG A 200 39.64 -24.47 4.65
C ARG A 200 39.95 -25.86 5.17
N ASP A 201 39.01 -26.48 5.86
CA ASP A 201 39.18 -27.76 6.49
C ASP A 201 38.76 -28.92 5.56
N PRO A 202 39.65 -29.90 5.30
CA PRO A 202 39.40 -30.97 4.33
C PRO A 202 38.29 -31.95 4.77
N ARG A 203 37.81 -31.87 6.01
CA ARG A 203 36.69 -32.69 6.49
C ARG A 203 35.38 -32.31 5.84
N TRP A 204 35.19 -31.04 5.46
CA TRP A 204 33.94 -30.56 4.87
C TRP A 204 34.02 -30.44 3.35
N SER A 205 32.95 -30.84 2.68
CA SER A 205 32.84 -30.65 1.24
C SER A 205 32.44 -29.21 0.91
N ARG A 206 32.85 -28.76 -0.29
CA ARG A 206 32.37 -27.48 -0.86
C ARG A 206 30.85 -27.41 -0.94
N GLY A 207 30.17 -28.57 -1.08
CA GLY A 207 28.71 -28.64 -1.11
C GLY A 207 28.08 -28.26 0.23
N THR A 208 28.67 -28.71 1.34
CA THR A 208 28.21 -28.36 2.69
C THR A 208 28.45 -26.89 2.98
N VAL A 209 29.63 -26.37 2.65
CA VAL A 209 29.94 -24.94 2.82
C VAL A 209 28.99 -24.05 2.01
N ARG A 210 28.69 -24.41 0.75
CA ARG A 210 27.70 -23.66 -0.06
C ARG A 210 26.30 -23.69 0.52
N MET A 211 25.92 -24.79 1.15
CA MET A 211 24.62 -24.92 1.82
C MET A 211 24.54 -24.02 3.05
N GLY A 212 25.61 -24.00 3.85
CA GLY A 212 25.74 -23.08 4.96
C GLY A 212 25.80 -21.61 4.52
N LEU A 213 26.41 -21.31 3.37
CA LEU A 213 26.40 -19.97 2.79
C LEU A 213 25.01 -19.56 2.31
N ALA A 214 24.28 -20.46 1.64
CA ALA A 214 22.90 -20.22 1.24
C ALA A 214 22.02 -19.98 2.47
N TRP A 215 22.26 -20.73 3.55
CA TRP A 215 21.62 -20.50 4.84
C TRP A 215 21.98 -19.14 5.45
N ALA A 216 23.25 -18.76 5.50
CA ALA A 216 23.68 -17.44 5.97
C ALA A 216 23.03 -16.30 5.17
N MET A 217 22.95 -16.43 3.85
CA MET A 217 22.25 -15.47 2.98
C MET A 217 20.75 -15.42 3.29
N LEU A 218 20.14 -16.56 3.61
CA LEU A 218 18.74 -16.60 4.01
C LEU A 218 18.52 -15.95 5.38
N SER A 219 19.43 -16.14 6.34
CA SER A 219 19.36 -15.48 7.64
C SER A 219 19.51 -13.95 7.54
N LEU A 220 20.18 -13.44 6.50
CA LEU A 220 20.18 -12.00 6.20
C LEU A 220 18.81 -11.49 5.76
N LEU A 221 18.01 -12.33 5.12
CA LEU A 221 16.70 -11.99 4.57
C LEU A 221 15.55 -12.30 5.53
N SER A 222 15.79 -13.10 6.57
CA SER A 222 14.77 -13.53 7.53
C SER A 222 14.60 -12.47 8.61
N TYR A 223 13.42 -11.87 8.72
CA TYR A 223 13.07 -11.02 9.86
C TYR A 223 13.00 -11.87 11.13
N GLY A 224 14.01 -11.77 11.99
CA GLY A 224 14.04 -12.48 13.27
C GLY A 224 14.45 -13.95 13.21
N GLY A 225 15.04 -14.39 14.32
CA GLY A 225 15.40 -15.77 14.59
C GLY A 225 14.20 -16.72 14.64
N HIS A 226 14.52 -18.00 14.70
CA HIS A 226 13.62 -19.12 14.48
C HIS A 226 12.48 -19.27 15.51
N SER A 227 11.39 -18.51 15.43
CA SER A 227 10.10 -18.89 16.06
C SER A 227 8.93 -17.95 15.78
N PHE A 228 7.81 -18.60 15.40
CA PHE A 228 6.38 -18.28 15.51
C PHE A 228 5.91 -16.82 15.56
N ILE A 229 5.12 -16.42 14.55
CA ILE A 229 4.47 -15.12 14.42
C ILE A 229 2.96 -15.21 14.75
N SER A 230 2.47 -14.18 15.42
CA SER A 230 1.06 -13.86 15.73
C SER A 230 0.47 -12.94 14.66
N PHE A 231 -0.82 -13.09 14.32
CA PHE A 231 -1.48 -12.37 13.21
C PHE A 231 -2.78 -11.67 13.62
N GLY A 232 -3.05 -10.54 12.97
CA GLY A 232 -4.35 -9.86 12.91
C GLY A 232 -4.37 -8.84 11.76
N GLY A 233 -5.32 -8.98 10.83
CA GLY A 233 -5.61 -7.99 9.77
C GLY A 233 -5.90 -8.62 8.40
N GLY A 234 -7.12 -8.44 7.89
CA GLY A 234 -7.60 -9.09 6.67
C GLY A 234 -7.18 -8.39 5.37
N ASN A 235 -6.35 -9.10 4.60
CA ASN A 235 -6.18 -9.20 3.13
C ASN A 235 -5.00 -10.18 2.92
N VAL A 236 -4.76 -10.72 1.71
CA VAL A 236 -3.57 -11.59 1.52
C VAL A 236 -2.33 -10.74 1.73
N ASP A 237 -1.81 -10.81 2.95
CA ASP A 237 -0.65 -10.07 3.35
C ASP A 237 0.58 -10.71 2.69
N HIS A 238 1.14 -10.03 1.68
CA HIS A 238 2.32 -10.51 0.95
C HIS A 238 3.50 -10.74 1.92
N ASP A 239 3.48 -10.01 3.04
CA ASP A 239 4.38 -10.10 4.17
C ASP A 239 4.37 -11.50 4.77
N LEU A 240 3.17 -12.03 4.95
CA LEU A 240 2.91 -13.32 5.53
C LEU A 240 3.36 -14.45 4.59
N VAL A 241 3.13 -14.28 3.29
CA VAL A 241 3.58 -15.21 2.24
C VAL A 241 5.10 -15.25 2.17
N LEU A 242 5.77 -14.09 2.20
CA LEU A 242 7.23 -14.00 2.19
C LEU A 242 7.81 -14.69 3.43
N LEU A 243 7.27 -14.39 4.61
CA LEU A 243 7.70 -15.01 5.85
C LEU A 243 7.52 -16.53 5.82
N MET A 244 6.41 -17.01 5.26
CA MET A 244 6.15 -18.43 4.99
C MET A 244 7.24 -19.03 4.11
N VAL A 245 7.61 -18.37 3.01
CA VAL A 245 8.67 -18.85 2.11
C VAL A 245 10.00 -18.90 2.85
N MET A 246 10.33 -17.85 3.62
CA MET A 246 11.55 -17.80 4.41
C MET A 246 11.63 -18.91 5.47
N ALA A 247 10.53 -19.16 6.20
CA ALA A 247 10.43 -20.23 7.19
C ALA A 247 10.61 -21.62 6.55
N THR A 248 10.04 -21.84 5.35
CA THR A 248 10.22 -23.11 4.63
C THR A 248 11.63 -23.30 4.09
N LEU A 249 12.30 -22.23 3.66
CA LEU A 249 13.72 -22.25 3.26
C LEU A 249 14.66 -22.51 4.47
N GLY A 250 14.15 -22.38 5.70
CA GLY A 250 14.77 -22.82 6.96
C GLY A 250 15.44 -24.19 6.93
N VAL A 251 14.91 -25.11 6.13
CA VAL A 251 15.46 -26.46 5.97
C VAL A 251 16.89 -26.51 5.43
N LEU A 252 17.39 -25.43 4.80
CA LEU A 252 18.78 -25.31 4.39
C LEU A 252 19.75 -25.33 5.57
N GLY A 253 19.37 -24.70 6.69
CA GLY A 253 20.16 -24.73 7.93
C GLY A 253 20.24 -26.15 8.51
N THR A 254 19.11 -26.85 8.61
CA THR A 254 19.04 -28.24 9.06
C THR A 254 19.83 -29.18 8.15
N ALA A 255 19.72 -29.00 6.82
CA ALA A 255 20.47 -29.77 5.84
C ALA A 255 21.98 -29.49 5.95
N TRP A 256 22.40 -28.25 6.19
CA TRP A 256 23.79 -27.90 6.46
C TRP A 256 24.32 -28.55 7.73
N GLN A 257 23.57 -28.51 8.84
CA GLN A 257 23.93 -29.19 10.10
C GLN A 257 24.07 -30.71 9.90
N ALA A 258 23.11 -31.34 9.21
CA ALA A 258 23.12 -32.76 8.95
C ALA A 258 24.32 -33.17 8.11
N ARG A 259 24.58 -32.44 7.02
CA ARG A 259 25.74 -32.69 6.18
C ARG A 259 27.05 -32.49 6.93
N SER A 260 27.14 -31.46 7.77
CA SER A 260 28.30 -31.23 8.62
C SER A 260 28.53 -32.42 9.56
N ALA A 261 27.48 -32.93 10.21
CA ALA A 261 27.55 -34.11 11.06
C ALA A 261 27.94 -35.39 10.29
N HIS A 262 27.47 -35.54 9.05
CA HIS A 262 27.78 -36.71 8.20
C HIS A 262 29.25 -36.70 7.75
N GLU A 263 29.74 -35.53 7.35
CA GLU A 263 31.10 -35.34 6.87
C GLU A 263 32.13 -35.43 7.99
N LEU A 264 31.80 -34.95 9.20
CA LEU A 264 32.63 -35.16 10.39
C LEU A 264 32.86 -36.65 10.69
N GLY A 265 31.96 -37.55 10.29
CA GLY A 265 32.12 -39.01 10.45
C GLY A 265 32.81 -39.72 9.28
N SER A 266 33.19 -38.98 8.24
CA SER A 266 33.79 -39.50 7.01
C SER A 266 35.30 -39.25 6.99
N PRO A 267 36.09 -40.13 6.34
CA PRO A 267 37.51 -39.84 6.13
C PRO A 267 37.68 -38.53 5.31
N PRO A 268 38.74 -37.73 5.56
CA PRO A 268 38.97 -36.48 4.86
C PRO A 268 38.98 -36.69 3.34
N VAL A 269 38.33 -35.79 2.60
CA VAL A 269 38.37 -35.85 1.14
C VAL A 269 39.72 -35.28 0.71
N PRO A 270 40.51 -36.00 -0.12
CA PRO A 270 41.77 -35.46 -0.62
C PRO A 270 41.52 -34.13 -1.35
N PRO A 271 42.37 -33.11 -1.12
CA PRO A 271 42.16 -31.79 -1.68
C PRO A 271 42.11 -31.88 -3.21
N PRO A 272 41.11 -31.27 -3.88
CA PRO A 272 41.09 -31.23 -5.33
C PRO A 272 42.31 -30.46 -5.83
N ALA A 273 42.93 -30.95 -6.91
CA ALA A 273 44.07 -30.29 -7.54
C ALA A 273 43.77 -28.81 -7.83
N PRO A 274 44.73 -27.89 -7.60
CA PRO A 274 44.52 -26.46 -7.78
C PRO A 274 44.28 -26.15 -9.27
N ALA A 275 43.01 -25.94 -9.64
CA ALA A 275 42.62 -25.48 -10.97
C ALA A 275 42.48 -23.95 -10.97
N ALA A 276 43.59 -23.23 -10.86
CA ALA A 276 43.64 -21.78 -11.08
C ALA A 276 44.32 -21.47 -12.41
N GLY A 277 43.63 -21.79 -13.51
CA GLY A 277 44.02 -21.27 -14.83
C GLY A 277 43.67 -19.79 -14.90
N VAL A 278 44.69 -18.92 -14.95
CA VAL A 278 44.52 -17.49 -15.27
C VAL A 278 43.93 -17.39 -16.68
N ALA A 279 42.86 -16.62 -16.85
CA ALA A 279 42.28 -16.42 -18.18
C ALA A 279 43.25 -15.58 -19.06
N PRO A 280 43.40 -15.91 -20.36
CA PRO A 280 44.29 -15.17 -21.25
C PRO A 280 43.87 -13.69 -21.34
N ALA A 281 44.85 -12.81 -21.52
CA ALA A 281 44.60 -11.40 -21.80
C ALA A 281 43.79 -11.27 -23.11
N ARG A 282 42.71 -10.48 -23.10
CA ARG A 282 41.94 -10.13 -24.31
C ARG A 282 41.91 -8.61 -24.50
N ALA A 283 41.44 -8.18 -25.67
CA ALA A 283 41.45 -6.80 -26.14
C ALA A 283 40.99 -5.80 -25.06
N TRP A 284 41.93 -4.94 -24.65
CA TRP A 284 41.76 -3.89 -23.65
C TRP A 284 40.59 -2.90 -23.90
N PRO A 285 40.22 -2.50 -25.14
CA PRO A 285 39.16 -1.52 -25.33
C PRO A 285 37.79 -2.01 -24.85
N LEU A 286 37.44 -3.28 -25.05
CA LEU A 286 36.15 -3.81 -24.61
C LEU A 286 36.07 -3.96 -23.09
N ALA A 287 37.20 -4.24 -22.43
CA ALA A 287 37.27 -4.27 -20.98
C ALA A 287 37.13 -2.87 -20.38
N ALA A 288 37.69 -1.85 -21.03
CA ALA A 288 37.51 -0.44 -20.66
C ALA A 288 36.04 0.00 -20.80
N VAL A 289 35.35 -0.41 -21.87
CA VAL A 289 33.90 -0.14 -22.05
C VAL A 289 33.08 -0.78 -20.92
N ALA A 290 33.38 -2.03 -20.54
CA ALA A 290 32.69 -2.69 -19.43
C ALA A 290 32.85 -1.94 -18.09
N VAL A 291 34.02 -1.32 -17.85
CA VAL A 291 34.27 -0.48 -16.67
C VAL A 291 33.57 0.88 -16.77
N ALA A 292 33.53 1.49 -17.96
CA ALA A 292 32.96 2.81 -18.18
C ALA A 292 31.43 2.83 -18.08
N LEU A 293 30.75 1.75 -18.50
CA LEU A 293 29.28 1.69 -18.58
C LEU A 293 28.58 2.05 -17.25
N PRO A 294 28.95 1.51 -16.07
CA PRO A 294 28.33 1.91 -14.80
C PRO A 294 28.77 3.29 -14.29
N LEU A 295 29.90 3.83 -14.78
CA LEU A 295 30.38 5.16 -14.38
C LEU A 295 29.60 6.29 -15.04
N ILE A 296 29.09 6.09 -16.26
CA ILE A 296 28.29 7.09 -16.96
C ILE A 296 27.05 7.49 -16.15
N PRO A 297 26.17 6.55 -15.75
CA PRO A 297 25.00 6.93 -14.98
C PRO A 297 25.36 7.38 -13.55
N ALA A 298 26.44 6.85 -12.95
CA ALA A 298 26.97 7.36 -11.69
C ALA A 298 27.34 8.84 -11.76
N ALA A 299 28.10 9.23 -12.77
CA ALA A 299 28.60 10.59 -12.93
C ALA A 299 27.47 11.59 -13.17
N VAL A 300 26.47 11.22 -13.99
CA VAL A 300 25.30 12.06 -14.25
C VAL A 300 24.46 12.24 -12.99
N ASN A 301 24.19 11.15 -12.25
CA ASN A 301 23.40 11.23 -11.01
C ASN A 301 24.14 12.01 -9.92
N LEU A 302 25.45 11.81 -9.75
CA LEU A 302 26.28 12.58 -8.82
C LEU A 302 26.35 14.06 -9.17
N ALA A 303 26.42 14.41 -10.46
CA ALA A 303 26.37 15.81 -10.91
C ALA A 303 25.02 16.47 -10.57
N GLY A 304 23.93 15.69 -10.54
CA GLY A 304 22.62 16.10 -10.07
C GLY A 304 22.40 15.99 -8.55
N GLY A 305 23.44 15.68 -7.76
CA GLY A 305 23.33 15.54 -6.31
C GLY A 305 22.60 14.28 -5.81
N MET A 306 22.47 13.27 -6.67
CA MET A 306 21.79 11.99 -6.36
C MET A 306 22.82 10.86 -6.23
N PRO A 307 23.34 10.55 -5.02
CA PRO A 307 24.36 9.52 -4.83
C PRO A 307 23.80 8.09 -4.80
N VAL A 308 22.47 7.94 -4.83
CA VAL A 308 21.75 6.67 -4.75
C VAL A 308 21.68 5.99 -6.13
N TRP A 309 21.18 4.76 -6.20
CA TRP A 309 21.00 4.03 -7.46
C TRP A 309 19.51 3.82 -7.77
N THR A 310 18.80 3.20 -6.83
CA THR A 310 17.34 3.06 -6.87
C THR A 310 16.65 4.11 -6.02
N GLY A 311 17.23 4.48 -4.87
CA GLY A 311 16.57 5.31 -3.86
C GLY A 311 15.50 4.55 -3.07
N PRO A 312 14.80 5.22 -2.15
CA PRO A 312 13.81 4.59 -1.26
C PRO A 312 12.49 4.33 -2.00
N ARG A 313 12.47 3.36 -2.93
CA ARG A 313 11.26 3.04 -3.71
C ARG A 313 11.14 1.59 -4.17
N GLY A 314 9.89 1.19 -4.29
CA GLY A 314 9.45 -0.10 -4.82
C GLY A 314 9.76 -1.26 -3.89
N LEU A 315 9.33 -2.44 -4.30
CA LEU A 315 9.32 -3.66 -3.49
C LEU A 315 10.68 -4.03 -2.88
N VAL A 316 11.80 -3.69 -3.55
CA VAL A 316 13.13 -3.98 -2.99
C VAL A 316 13.42 -3.07 -1.80
N ASP A 317 13.08 -1.78 -1.90
CA ASP A 317 13.27 -0.88 -0.79
C ASP A 317 12.28 -1.18 0.34
N ASP A 318 11.01 -1.42 0.00
CA ASP A 318 9.99 -1.87 0.94
C ASP A 318 10.45 -3.13 1.66
N LEU A 319 11.02 -4.11 0.94
CA LEU A 319 11.63 -5.31 1.51
C LEU A 319 12.64 -4.93 2.61
N PHE A 320 13.61 -4.05 2.33
CA PHE A 320 14.64 -3.73 3.30
C PHE A 320 14.19 -2.78 4.43
N HIS A 321 13.35 -1.79 4.15
CA HIS A 321 12.83 -0.83 5.13
C HIS A 321 11.72 -1.45 6.00
N GLY A 322 10.77 -2.15 5.38
CA GLY A 322 9.64 -2.79 6.04
C GLY A 322 9.96 -4.13 6.69
N TYR A 323 10.78 -4.98 6.04
CA TYR A 323 10.85 -6.41 6.40
C TYR A 323 12.18 -6.90 6.90
N VAL A 324 13.31 -6.43 6.38
CA VAL A 324 14.61 -6.99 6.83
C VAL A 324 15.08 -6.32 8.13
N GLY A 325 14.45 -5.20 8.51
CA GLY A 325 14.68 -4.44 9.72
C GLY A 325 15.81 -3.41 9.58
N TYR A 326 15.83 -2.44 10.51
CA TYR A 326 16.67 -1.24 10.45
C TYR A 326 18.16 -1.47 10.07
N PRO A 327 18.89 -2.47 10.59
CA PRO A 327 20.29 -2.65 10.20
C PRO A 327 20.46 -3.09 8.75
N ALA A 328 19.54 -3.90 8.24
CA ALA A 328 19.54 -4.31 6.84
C ALA A 328 19.08 -3.17 5.94
N THR A 329 18.17 -2.32 6.41
CA THR A 329 17.85 -1.04 5.80
C THR A 329 19.10 -0.17 5.64
N VAL A 330 19.88 0.01 6.71
CA VAL A 330 21.14 0.78 6.65
C VAL A 330 22.13 0.13 5.68
N LEU A 331 22.27 -1.21 5.72
CA LEU A 331 23.14 -1.92 4.79
C LEU A 331 22.66 -1.76 3.33
N TRP A 332 21.35 -1.80 3.10
CA TRP A 332 20.74 -1.57 1.80
C TRP A 332 21.01 -0.16 1.31
N VAL A 333 20.80 0.86 2.14
CA VAL A 333 21.14 2.26 1.82
C VAL A 333 22.62 2.38 1.48
N VAL A 334 23.51 1.72 2.23
CA VAL A 334 24.95 1.70 1.91
C VAL A 334 25.20 1.03 0.56
N VAL A 335 24.53 -0.09 0.25
CA VAL A 335 24.64 -0.78 -1.04
C VAL A 335 24.12 0.10 -2.17
N ASP A 336 22.96 0.72 -2.00
CA ASP A 336 22.32 1.58 -2.98
C ASP A 336 23.17 2.81 -3.29
N VAL A 337 23.74 3.43 -2.25
CA VAL A 337 24.73 4.51 -2.39
C VAL A 337 26.00 4.01 -3.08
N LEU A 338 26.56 2.87 -2.67
CA LEU A 338 27.78 2.32 -3.30
C LEU A 338 27.57 2.02 -4.79
N VAL A 339 26.41 1.47 -5.16
CA VAL A 339 26.06 1.26 -6.56
C VAL A 339 25.90 2.60 -7.27
N GLY A 340 25.19 3.55 -6.66
CA GLY A 340 24.91 4.89 -7.19
C GLY A 340 26.15 5.76 -7.42
N VAL A 341 27.20 5.61 -6.60
CA VAL A 341 28.50 6.28 -6.79
C VAL A 341 29.46 5.52 -7.71
N GLY A 342 29.04 4.40 -8.30
CA GLY A 342 29.81 3.68 -9.31
C GLY A 342 30.78 2.61 -8.79
N ALA A 343 30.62 2.09 -7.55
CA ALA A 343 31.43 0.97 -7.04
C ALA A 343 31.45 -0.28 -7.95
N PRO A 344 30.39 -0.62 -8.73
CA PRO A 344 30.43 -1.70 -9.71
C PRO A 344 31.58 -1.57 -10.72
N ALA A 345 31.98 -0.35 -11.11
CA ALA A 345 33.10 -0.15 -12.03
C ALA A 345 34.44 -0.60 -11.44
N VAL A 346 34.66 -0.36 -10.14
CA VAL A 346 35.85 -0.82 -9.41
C VAL A 346 35.88 -2.36 -9.33
N LEU A 347 34.72 -2.97 -9.06
CA LEU A 347 34.56 -4.43 -9.04
C LEU A 347 34.94 -5.04 -10.41
N ILE A 348 34.44 -4.44 -11.50
CA ILE A 348 34.74 -4.85 -12.88
C ILE A 348 36.23 -4.69 -13.18
N LEU A 349 36.84 -3.56 -12.81
CA LEU A 349 38.26 -3.31 -13.00
C LEU A 349 39.11 -4.37 -12.27
N LEU A 350 38.80 -4.67 -11.01
CA LEU A 350 39.48 -5.72 -10.25
C LEU A 350 39.36 -7.08 -10.92
N ALA A 351 38.17 -7.41 -11.46
CA ALA A 351 37.93 -8.66 -12.18
C ALA A 351 38.75 -8.76 -13.47
N VAL A 352 38.82 -7.68 -14.24
CA VAL A 352 39.58 -7.55 -15.50
C VAL A 352 41.09 -7.59 -15.26
N VAL A 353 41.58 -7.00 -14.16
CA VAL A 353 43.01 -6.96 -13.81
C VAL A 353 43.46 -8.32 -13.26
N ARG A 354 42.73 -8.89 -12.30
CA ARG A 354 43.13 -10.15 -11.65
C ARG A 354 42.84 -11.39 -12.49
N ARG A 355 41.86 -11.34 -13.41
CA ARG A 355 41.51 -12.39 -14.40
C ARG A 355 41.31 -13.78 -13.82
N THR A 356 40.97 -13.87 -12.54
CA THR A 356 40.64 -15.16 -11.93
C THR A 356 39.21 -15.52 -12.32
N ARG A 357 39.00 -16.76 -12.77
CA ARG A 357 37.67 -17.24 -13.19
C ARG A 357 36.62 -17.07 -12.09
N THR A 358 37.02 -17.23 -10.83
CA THR A 358 36.14 -17.04 -9.68
C THR A 358 35.70 -15.58 -9.55
N LEU A 359 36.65 -14.63 -9.60
CA LEU A 359 36.32 -13.21 -9.47
C LEU A 359 35.44 -12.71 -10.62
N LEU A 360 35.73 -13.13 -11.85
CA LEU A 360 34.90 -12.79 -13.01
C LEU A 360 33.46 -13.30 -12.86
N ARG A 361 33.27 -14.56 -12.42
CA ARG A 361 31.93 -15.13 -12.20
C ARG A 361 31.17 -14.42 -11.08
N VAL A 362 31.84 -14.12 -9.98
CA VAL A 362 31.24 -13.39 -8.85
C VAL A 362 30.82 -11.99 -9.29
N THR A 363 31.70 -11.28 -10.01
CA THR A 363 31.43 -9.94 -10.56
C THR A 363 30.22 -9.95 -11.49
N MET A 364 30.19 -10.86 -12.48
CA MET A 364 29.05 -10.99 -13.39
C MET A 364 27.74 -11.28 -12.64
N SER A 365 27.78 -12.13 -11.62
CA SER A 365 26.58 -12.46 -10.83
C SER A 365 26.07 -11.25 -10.04
N ILE A 366 26.98 -10.50 -9.40
CA ILE A 366 26.64 -9.28 -8.65
C ILE A 366 25.99 -8.24 -9.57
N LEU A 367 26.57 -8.01 -10.76
CA LEU A 367 26.03 -7.04 -11.71
C LEU A 367 24.63 -7.42 -12.22
N VAL A 368 24.39 -8.71 -12.50
CA VAL A 368 23.07 -9.19 -12.94
C VAL A 368 22.04 -9.09 -11.82
N ILE A 369 22.41 -9.44 -10.58
CA ILE A 369 21.51 -9.33 -9.42
C ILE A 369 21.16 -7.86 -9.17
N ALA A 370 22.14 -6.95 -9.22
CA ALA A 370 21.88 -5.52 -9.11
C ALA A 370 20.97 -5.05 -10.26
N ALA A 371 21.27 -5.35 -11.52
CA ALA A 371 20.39 -4.97 -12.64
C ALA A 371 18.94 -5.48 -12.47
N ALA A 372 18.76 -6.71 -11.99
CA ALA A 372 17.43 -7.25 -11.73
C ALA A 372 16.73 -6.53 -10.58
N ALA A 373 17.42 -6.25 -9.47
CA ALA A 373 16.85 -5.52 -8.34
C ALA A 373 16.40 -4.11 -8.75
N GLY A 374 17.20 -3.38 -9.54
CA GLY A 374 16.80 -2.04 -9.99
C GLY A 374 15.58 -2.04 -10.92
N VAL A 375 15.43 -3.07 -11.76
CA VAL A 375 14.21 -3.25 -12.57
C VAL A 375 13.01 -3.60 -11.72
N VAL A 376 13.16 -4.53 -10.76
CA VAL A 376 12.07 -4.88 -9.83
C VAL A 376 11.63 -3.65 -9.05
N SER A 377 12.55 -2.86 -8.48
CA SER A 377 12.22 -1.61 -7.78
C SER A 377 11.37 -0.68 -8.64
N VAL A 378 11.78 -0.42 -9.89
CA VAL A 378 11.04 0.50 -10.77
C VAL A 378 9.66 -0.05 -11.15
N LEU A 379 9.56 -1.35 -11.48
CA LEU A 379 8.30 -1.96 -11.89
C LEU A 379 7.28 -2.11 -10.76
N THR A 380 7.75 -2.10 -9.51
CA THR A 380 6.92 -2.28 -8.31
C THR A 380 6.75 -1.00 -7.51
N THR A 381 7.34 0.12 -7.96
CA THR A 381 7.10 1.41 -7.32
C THR A 381 5.64 1.79 -7.56
N GLU A 382 4.82 1.70 -6.52
CA GLU A 382 3.48 2.27 -6.54
C GLU A 382 3.61 3.79 -6.61
N ARG A 383 2.96 4.41 -7.61
CA ARG A 383 2.82 5.87 -7.67
C ARG A 383 1.75 6.30 -6.67
N GLU A 384 1.93 5.99 -5.40
CA GLU A 384 1.12 6.61 -4.36
C GLU A 384 1.52 8.09 -4.22
N PRO A 385 0.57 9.02 -4.06
CA PRO A 385 0.84 10.42 -3.76
C PRO A 385 1.24 10.68 -2.30
N ASP A 386 1.14 9.68 -1.41
CA ASP A 386 1.20 9.87 0.05
C ASP A 386 2.59 9.83 0.69
N TRP A 387 3.68 9.66 -0.07
CA TRP A 387 5.06 9.83 0.44
C TRP A 387 5.37 11.27 0.91
N GLN A 388 4.39 12.19 0.77
CA GLN A 388 4.40 13.55 1.31
C GLN A 388 4.23 13.60 2.85
N LEU A 389 3.94 12.48 3.52
CA LEU A 389 3.59 12.44 4.95
C LEU A 389 4.76 12.28 5.95
N ILE A 390 6.02 12.40 5.53
CA ILE A 390 7.13 12.63 6.49
C ILE A 390 7.31 14.15 6.66
N PRO A 391 6.74 14.78 7.70
CA PRO A 391 6.55 16.23 7.72
C PRO A 391 7.84 17.02 8.02
N GLU A 392 8.90 16.37 8.51
CA GLU A 392 10.04 17.07 9.12
C GLU A 392 11.29 17.23 8.24
N THR A 393 11.32 16.67 7.02
CA THR A 393 12.50 16.77 6.12
C THR A 393 12.18 17.36 4.74
N THR A 394 11.25 18.31 4.68
CA THR A 394 10.87 19.04 3.45
C THR A 394 12.02 19.84 2.82
N GLY A 395 13.06 20.19 3.58
CA GLY A 395 14.23 20.94 3.09
C GLY A 395 15.35 20.11 2.45
N GLN A 396 15.32 18.78 2.58
CA GLN A 396 16.31 17.85 2.02
C GLN A 396 15.63 16.70 1.25
N ARG A 397 14.63 17.04 0.43
CA ARG A 397 14.10 16.11 -0.56
C ARG A 397 15.23 15.73 -1.51
N LEU A 398 15.77 14.50 -1.37
CA LEU A 398 16.46 13.84 -2.48
C LEU A 398 15.50 13.94 -3.66
N ALA A 399 15.83 14.77 -4.65
CA ALA A 399 15.03 14.93 -5.85
C ALA A 399 14.70 13.52 -6.37
N LEU A 400 13.41 13.15 -6.34
CA LEU A 400 13.00 11.86 -6.86
C LEU A 400 13.51 11.75 -8.29
N TYR A 401 14.13 10.62 -8.60
CA TYR A 401 14.65 10.38 -9.94
C TYR A 401 13.59 10.69 -10.98
N PRO A 402 13.94 11.43 -12.04
CA PRO A 402 13.02 11.62 -13.14
C PRO A 402 12.67 10.26 -13.76
N ASP A 403 11.37 10.06 -14.03
CA ASP A 403 10.85 8.85 -14.68
C ASP A 403 11.41 8.68 -16.11
N GLY A 404 11.95 9.74 -16.70
CA GLY A 404 12.58 9.73 -18.01
C GLY A 404 13.92 10.47 -18.03
N LEU A 405 14.62 10.37 -19.18
CA LEU A 405 15.89 11.08 -19.41
C LEU A 405 15.72 12.62 -19.44
N PHE A 406 14.48 13.07 -19.68
CA PHE A 406 14.08 14.47 -19.83
C PHE A 406 12.66 14.66 -19.29
N THR A 407 12.49 14.79 -17.97
CA THR A 407 11.21 15.26 -17.42
C THR A 407 11.27 16.76 -17.19
N PRO A 408 10.29 17.54 -17.69
CA PRO A 408 10.09 18.91 -17.27
C PRO A 408 9.80 18.93 -15.77
N GLY A 409 10.59 19.68 -15.00
CA GLY A 409 10.31 19.98 -13.61
C GLY A 409 9.10 20.91 -13.47
N GLU A 410 8.63 21.11 -12.24
CA GLU A 410 7.45 21.95 -11.93
C GLU A 410 7.53 23.38 -12.50
N ASN A 411 8.76 23.88 -12.72
CA ASN A 411 9.01 25.22 -13.26
C ASN A 411 9.35 25.24 -14.77
N GLY A 412 9.22 24.10 -15.46
CA GLY A 412 9.63 23.95 -16.86
C GLY A 412 11.14 23.76 -17.08
N GLU A 413 11.94 23.74 -16.02
CA GLU A 413 13.37 23.38 -16.08
C GLU A 413 13.52 21.88 -16.34
N ILE A 414 14.43 21.48 -17.23
CA ILE A 414 14.69 20.06 -17.49
C ILE A 414 15.50 19.50 -16.32
N ALA A 415 14.88 18.63 -15.52
CA ALA A 415 15.59 17.93 -14.45
C ALA A 415 16.51 16.87 -15.07
N PHE A 416 17.83 17.00 -14.88
CA PHE A 416 18.82 16.04 -15.35
C PHE A 416 18.98 14.91 -14.31
N GLY A 417 18.49 13.73 -14.64
CA GLY A 417 18.71 12.51 -13.86
C GLY A 417 18.52 11.28 -14.75
N LEU A 418 19.27 10.22 -14.48
CA LEU A 418 19.10 8.94 -15.19
C LEU A 418 18.26 8.01 -14.31
N SER A 419 17.14 7.54 -14.86
CA SER A 419 16.29 6.57 -14.18
C SER A 419 17.07 5.30 -13.80
N PRO A 420 16.68 4.57 -12.73
CA PRO A 420 17.37 3.33 -12.33
C PRO A 420 17.37 2.27 -13.41
N LEU A 421 16.44 2.35 -14.38
CA LEU A 421 16.41 1.45 -15.54
C LEU A 421 17.66 1.63 -16.41
N TRP A 422 18.13 2.87 -16.62
CA TRP A 422 19.39 3.12 -17.33
C TRP A 422 20.60 2.59 -16.59
N TYR A 423 20.60 2.76 -15.27
CA TYR A 423 21.62 2.22 -14.39
C TYR A 423 21.64 0.68 -14.44
N SER A 424 20.47 0.05 -14.38
CA SER A 424 20.29 -1.40 -14.46
C SER A 424 20.70 -1.95 -15.83
N ALA A 425 20.37 -1.24 -16.91
CA ALA A 425 20.82 -1.57 -18.27
C ALA A 425 22.34 -1.50 -18.40
N ALA A 426 22.98 -0.47 -17.82
CA ALA A 426 24.44 -0.36 -17.82
C ALA A 426 25.11 -1.52 -17.07
N LEU A 427 24.58 -1.91 -15.90
CA LEU A 427 25.08 -3.06 -15.14
C LEU A 427 24.91 -4.38 -15.91
N ALA A 428 23.75 -4.60 -16.52
CA ALA A 428 23.48 -5.78 -17.35
C ALA A 428 24.42 -5.83 -18.58
N ALA A 429 24.61 -4.71 -19.27
CA ALA A 429 25.51 -4.61 -20.42
C ALA A 429 26.97 -4.91 -20.03
N SER A 430 27.45 -4.40 -18.89
CA SER A 430 28.77 -4.74 -18.35
C SER A 430 28.91 -6.22 -18.03
N ALA A 431 27.88 -6.85 -17.46
CA ALA A 431 27.88 -8.29 -17.18
C ALA A 431 27.98 -9.12 -18.47
N VAL A 432 27.24 -8.74 -19.51
CA VAL A 432 27.29 -9.39 -20.84
C VAL A 432 28.66 -9.22 -21.48
N LEU A 433 29.25 -8.03 -21.43
CA LEU A 433 30.60 -7.80 -21.95
C LEU A 433 31.64 -8.66 -21.24
N LEU A 434 31.59 -8.75 -19.91
CA LEU A 434 32.47 -9.65 -19.14
C LEU A 434 32.26 -11.13 -19.52
N LEU A 435 31.01 -11.54 -19.76
CA LEU A 435 30.70 -12.89 -20.20
C LEU A 435 31.30 -13.17 -21.59
N LEU A 436 31.12 -12.28 -22.55
CA LEU A 436 31.66 -12.42 -23.91
C LEU A 436 33.20 -12.41 -23.91
N LEU A 437 33.81 -11.54 -23.10
CA LEU A 437 35.26 -11.42 -23.01
C LEU A 437 35.93 -12.59 -22.30
N TYR A 438 35.29 -13.19 -21.30
CA TYR A 438 35.98 -14.16 -20.42
C TYR A 438 35.29 -15.52 -20.28
N ALA A 439 34.17 -15.77 -20.98
CA ALA A 439 33.65 -17.13 -21.12
C ALA A 439 34.74 -18.02 -21.74
N ALA A 440 35.00 -19.16 -21.09
CA ALA A 440 36.01 -20.10 -21.54
C ALA A 440 35.69 -20.60 -22.97
N PRO A 441 36.71 -20.84 -23.82
CA PRO A 441 36.49 -21.49 -25.10
C PRO A 441 35.76 -22.85 -24.92
N PRO A 442 34.96 -23.28 -25.90
CA PRO A 442 33.90 -24.29 -25.78
C PRO A 442 34.34 -25.73 -25.46
N ALA A 443 35.60 -25.96 -25.06
CA ALA A 443 36.12 -27.28 -24.72
C ALA A 443 35.41 -27.90 -23.49
N ALA A 444 34.82 -27.08 -22.60
CA ALA A 444 33.91 -27.56 -21.56
C ALA A 444 32.49 -27.14 -21.95
N ARG A 445 31.63 -28.11 -22.31
CA ARG A 445 30.22 -27.90 -22.66
C ARG A 445 29.47 -27.18 -21.54
N LEU A 446 29.51 -25.85 -21.52
CA LEU A 446 28.48 -25.07 -20.86
C LEU A 446 27.18 -25.39 -21.61
N ARG A 447 26.18 -25.89 -20.89
CA ARG A 447 24.87 -26.19 -21.47
C ARG A 447 24.35 -24.91 -22.12
N HIS A 448 24.17 -24.91 -23.44
CA HIS A 448 23.83 -23.73 -24.25
C HIS A 448 22.62 -22.98 -23.70
N HIS A 449 21.69 -23.69 -23.06
CA HIS A 449 20.52 -23.11 -22.40
C HIS A 449 20.85 -22.07 -21.33
N LEU A 450 21.92 -22.23 -20.53
CA LEU A 450 22.28 -21.25 -19.50
C LEU A 450 22.87 -19.95 -20.07
N LEU A 451 23.58 -20.06 -21.20
CA LEU A 451 24.18 -18.93 -21.88
C LEU A 451 23.12 -18.17 -22.68
N ALA A 452 22.21 -18.90 -23.32
CA ALA A 452 21.03 -18.35 -23.99
C ALA A 452 20.07 -17.66 -23.01
N THR A 453 19.79 -18.25 -21.84
CA THR A 453 18.95 -17.61 -20.83
C THR A 453 19.60 -16.32 -20.31
N ALA A 454 20.89 -16.35 -19.96
CA ALA A 454 21.58 -15.15 -19.48
C ALA A 454 21.59 -14.03 -20.53
N LEU A 455 21.88 -14.34 -21.80
CA LEU A 455 21.82 -13.37 -22.90
C LEU A 455 20.41 -12.83 -23.13
N ALA A 456 19.39 -13.70 -23.13
CA ALA A 456 18.00 -13.29 -23.32
C ALA A 456 17.51 -12.39 -22.19
N THR A 457 17.80 -12.73 -20.94
CA THR A 457 17.44 -11.91 -19.77
C THR A 457 18.16 -10.57 -19.81
N SER A 458 19.47 -10.54 -20.10
CA SER A 458 20.21 -9.27 -20.22
C SER A 458 19.76 -8.42 -21.40
N ALA A 459 19.44 -9.01 -22.55
CA ALA A 459 18.92 -8.28 -23.70
C ALA A 459 17.54 -7.66 -23.42
N ALA A 460 16.65 -8.41 -22.76
CA ALA A 460 15.37 -7.88 -22.31
C ALA A 460 15.55 -6.70 -21.35
N LEU A 461 16.47 -6.82 -20.38
CA LEU A 461 16.79 -5.74 -19.44
C LEU A 461 17.36 -4.48 -20.13
N CYS A 462 18.16 -4.65 -21.18
CA CYS A 462 18.72 -3.53 -21.96
C CYS A 462 17.69 -2.78 -22.81
N LEU A 463 16.57 -3.41 -23.18
CA LEU A 463 15.55 -2.81 -24.07
C LEU A 463 14.38 -2.16 -23.30
N LEU A 464 14.23 -2.44 -22.01
CA LEU A 464 13.19 -1.84 -21.16
C LEU A 464 13.15 -0.30 -21.16
N PRO A 465 14.30 0.42 -21.10
CA PRO A 465 14.27 1.89 -21.11
C PRO A 465 13.67 2.50 -22.39
N ALA A 466 13.77 1.80 -23.53
CA ALA A 466 13.20 2.25 -24.80
C ALA A 466 11.68 2.06 -24.86
N ALA A 467 11.13 1.09 -24.13
CA ALA A 467 9.69 0.91 -24.01
C ALA A 467 9.03 1.98 -23.12
N ASP A 468 9.78 2.50 -22.14
CA ASP A 468 9.29 3.47 -21.15
C ASP A 468 9.17 4.91 -21.69
N GLN A 469 9.89 5.26 -22.77
CA GLN A 469 9.77 6.57 -23.44
C GLN A 469 8.43 6.80 -24.17
N SER A 470 7.52 5.83 -24.19
CA SER A 470 6.25 5.93 -24.92
C SER A 470 5.09 6.56 -24.14
N ARG A 471 5.30 6.97 -22.87
CA ARG A 471 4.24 7.58 -22.06
C ARG A 471 4.06 9.05 -22.42
N GLY A 472 3.03 9.35 -23.22
CA GLY A 472 2.48 10.71 -23.33
C GLY A 472 1.97 11.24 -21.99
N PRO A 473 1.58 12.53 -21.90
CA PRO A 473 1.12 13.14 -20.66
C PRO A 473 -0.07 12.40 -20.03
N VAL A 474 -0.12 12.42 -18.71
CA VAL A 474 -1.16 11.82 -17.86
C VAL A 474 -1.75 12.96 -17.03
N THR A 475 -2.93 13.46 -17.38
CA THR A 475 -3.63 14.50 -16.61
C THR A 475 -4.29 13.86 -15.39
N THR A 476 -3.80 14.05 -14.17
CA THR A 476 -4.38 13.40 -12.98
C THR A 476 -5.79 13.90 -12.64
N ALA A 477 -6.51 13.20 -11.75
CA ALA A 477 -7.81 13.68 -11.25
C ALA A 477 -7.68 15.03 -10.52
N GLN A 478 -6.53 15.27 -9.88
CA GLN A 478 -6.25 16.55 -9.22
C GLN A 478 -6.01 17.69 -10.23
N ASP A 479 -5.44 17.40 -11.40
CA ASP A 479 -5.29 18.37 -12.50
C ASP A 479 -6.63 18.79 -13.14
N CYS A 480 -7.68 18.04 -12.83
CA CYS A 480 -9.05 18.27 -13.28
C CYS A 480 -9.90 19.03 -12.25
N SER A 481 -9.53 18.96 -10.97
CA SER A 481 -10.12 19.80 -9.94
C SER A 481 -9.67 21.25 -10.13
N PRO A 482 -10.61 22.23 -10.16
CA PRO A 482 -10.23 23.63 -10.22
C PRO A 482 -9.38 23.98 -8.99
N ARG A 483 -8.27 24.71 -9.21
CA ARG A 483 -7.54 25.36 -8.11
C ARG A 483 -8.51 26.31 -7.40
N ASP A 484 -8.35 26.39 -6.08
CA ASP A 484 -9.25 27.01 -5.10
C ASP A 484 -10.27 28.01 -5.69
N PRO A 485 -11.57 27.89 -5.35
CA PRO A 485 -12.65 28.69 -5.95
C PRO A 485 -12.61 30.18 -5.58
N TRP A 486 -11.52 30.65 -4.98
CA TRP A 486 -11.32 32.01 -4.49
C TRP A 486 -10.14 32.63 -5.23
N ASP A 487 -10.31 33.81 -5.82
CA ASP A 487 -9.18 34.59 -6.28
C ASP A 487 -8.35 35.15 -5.09
N ALA A 488 -7.21 35.77 -5.38
CA ALA A 488 -6.35 36.36 -4.35
C ALA A 488 -7.04 37.46 -3.52
N ASP A 489 -8.18 37.96 -3.99
CA ASP A 489 -9.00 39.00 -3.35
C ASP A 489 -10.19 38.41 -2.56
N GLY A 490 -10.34 37.07 -2.53
CA GLY A 490 -11.39 36.37 -1.80
C GLY A 490 -12.75 36.38 -2.48
N VAL A 491 -12.81 36.68 -3.78
CA VAL A 491 -14.04 36.64 -4.57
C VAL A 491 -14.24 35.22 -5.13
N PRO A 492 -15.45 34.63 -4.98
CA PRO A 492 -15.78 33.37 -5.65
C PRO A 492 -15.66 33.54 -7.16
N VAL A 493 -14.75 32.80 -7.79
CA VAL A 493 -14.66 32.72 -9.26
C VAL A 493 -15.19 31.37 -9.68
N GLU A 494 -16.32 31.37 -10.39
CA GLU A 494 -16.91 30.15 -10.93
C GLU A 494 -15.95 29.57 -12.00
N PRO A 495 -15.34 28.40 -11.78
CA PRO A 495 -14.33 27.88 -12.69
C PRO A 495 -14.99 27.50 -14.02
N VAL A 496 -14.41 27.97 -15.13
CA VAL A 496 -14.89 27.60 -16.47
C VAL A 496 -14.75 26.08 -16.64
N PRO A 497 -15.85 25.33 -16.81
CA PRO A 497 -15.79 23.88 -16.89
C PRO A 497 -14.97 23.46 -18.13
N PRO A 498 -14.14 22.42 -18.01
CA PRO A 498 -13.37 21.94 -19.15
C PRO A 498 -14.31 21.49 -20.27
N THR A 499 -14.00 21.86 -21.51
CA THR A 499 -14.76 21.44 -22.70
C THR A 499 -13.97 20.44 -23.56
N GLY A 500 -14.67 19.67 -24.39
CA GLY A 500 -14.02 18.86 -25.41
C GLY A 500 -13.27 17.63 -24.84
N PRO A 501 -12.09 17.30 -25.41
CA PRO A 501 -11.24 16.20 -24.95
C PRO A 501 -10.84 16.27 -23.47
N ARG A 502 -10.60 17.48 -22.94
CA ARG A 502 -10.23 17.66 -21.53
C ARG A 502 -11.40 17.33 -20.60
N ALA A 503 -12.61 17.71 -20.97
CA ALA A 503 -13.84 17.36 -20.24
C ALA A 503 -13.98 15.85 -20.08
N PHE A 504 -13.75 15.11 -21.18
CA PHE A 504 -13.80 13.65 -21.16
C PHE A 504 -12.73 13.04 -20.26
N ILE A 505 -11.46 13.48 -20.36
CA ILE A 505 -10.38 12.95 -19.53
C ILE A 505 -10.68 13.18 -18.04
N CYS A 506 -11.16 14.38 -17.70
CA CYS A 506 -11.52 14.72 -16.34
C CYS A 506 -12.71 13.91 -15.81
N ALA A 507 -13.80 13.83 -16.57
CA ALA A 507 -14.96 13.04 -16.19
C ALA A 507 -14.61 11.55 -15.99
N VAL A 508 -13.77 10.97 -16.86
CA VAL A 508 -13.33 9.57 -16.74
C VAL A 508 -12.54 9.33 -15.45
N ARG A 509 -11.65 10.25 -15.07
CA ARG A 509 -10.76 10.10 -13.92
C ARG A 509 -11.45 10.42 -12.61
N GLU A 510 -12.22 11.51 -12.55
CA GLU A 510 -12.94 11.91 -11.34
C GLU A 510 -14.05 10.91 -10.97
N GLN A 511 -14.81 10.44 -11.96
CA GLN A 511 -15.92 9.51 -11.73
C GLN A 511 -15.48 8.04 -11.72
N LYS A 512 -14.18 7.77 -11.96
CA LYS A 512 -13.63 6.42 -12.15
C LYS A 512 -14.45 5.60 -13.17
N ALA A 513 -14.88 6.25 -14.24
CA ALA A 513 -15.80 5.66 -15.22
C ALA A 513 -15.17 4.49 -15.99
N LEU A 514 -13.83 4.43 -16.04
CA LEU A 514 -13.06 3.33 -16.61
C LEU A 514 -12.04 2.84 -15.58
N ALA A 515 -12.06 1.55 -15.25
CA ALA A 515 -11.22 0.97 -14.20
C ALA A 515 -9.70 1.10 -14.41
N PHE A 516 -9.26 1.38 -15.65
CA PHE A 516 -7.85 1.52 -16.00
C PHE A 516 -7.39 2.99 -16.14
N ALA A 517 -8.24 3.96 -15.81
CA ALA A 517 -8.01 5.37 -16.15
C ALA A 517 -6.85 6.02 -15.39
N ASP A 518 -6.59 5.62 -14.15
CA ASP A 518 -5.73 6.36 -13.22
C ASP A 518 -4.30 6.54 -13.74
N THR A 519 -3.74 5.51 -14.38
CA THR A 519 -2.35 5.48 -14.86
C THR A 519 -2.22 5.51 -16.38
N THR A 520 -3.35 5.54 -17.10
CA THR A 520 -3.35 5.45 -18.55
C THR A 520 -3.05 6.82 -19.19
N PRO A 521 -2.15 6.90 -20.19
CA PRO A 521 -1.89 8.15 -20.93
C PRO A 521 -3.15 8.72 -21.57
N ASP A 522 -3.27 10.05 -21.59
CA ASP A 522 -4.47 10.75 -22.06
C ASP A 522 -4.85 10.38 -23.49
N GLN A 523 -3.86 10.11 -24.34
CA GLN A 523 -4.06 9.73 -25.73
C GLN A 523 -4.76 8.37 -25.87
N VAL A 524 -4.43 7.43 -24.97
CA VAL A 524 -5.03 6.10 -24.93
C VAL A 524 -6.47 6.21 -24.42
N LEU A 525 -6.74 7.04 -23.41
CA LEU A 525 -8.09 7.33 -22.94
C LEU A 525 -8.94 7.95 -24.04
N LEU A 526 -8.42 8.96 -24.74
CA LEU A 526 -9.13 9.59 -25.86
C LEU A 526 -9.38 8.62 -27.02
N GLY A 527 -8.41 7.76 -27.34
CA GLY A 527 -8.57 6.71 -28.35
C GLY A 527 -9.68 5.73 -27.97
N HIS A 528 -9.69 5.29 -26.71
CA HIS A 528 -10.73 4.42 -26.18
C HIS A 528 -12.11 5.11 -26.16
N GLY A 529 -12.18 6.35 -25.68
CA GLY A 529 -13.40 7.15 -25.65
C GLY A 529 -14.01 7.37 -27.04
N ARG A 530 -13.20 7.64 -28.07
CA ARG A 530 -13.68 7.74 -29.47
C ARG A 530 -14.24 6.42 -29.99
N ARG A 531 -13.66 5.28 -29.60
CA ARG A 531 -14.20 3.95 -29.94
C ARG A 531 -15.55 3.73 -29.27
N LEU A 532 -15.69 4.07 -27.99
CA LEU A 532 -16.96 4.02 -27.27
C LEU A 532 -18.00 4.96 -27.89
N CYS A 533 -17.63 6.17 -28.29
CA CYS A 533 -18.52 7.08 -29.02
C CYS A 533 -18.99 6.48 -30.35
N GLY A 534 -18.11 5.78 -31.08
CA GLY A 534 -18.49 5.06 -32.30
C GLY A 534 -19.53 3.97 -32.04
N ALA A 535 -19.39 3.21 -30.95
CA ALA A 535 -20.37 2.21 -30.53
C ALA A 535 -21.69 2.85 -30.05
N TYR A 536 -21.62 3.93 -29.27
CA TYR A 536 -22.77 4.71 -28.82
C TYR A 536 -23.59 5.24 -30.00
N THR A 537 -22.91 5.80 -31.01
CA THR A 537 -23.57 6.40 -32.18
C THR A 537 -24.23 5.35 -33.09
N ARG A 538 -23.64 4.14 -33.19
CA ARG A 538 -24.24 3.03 -33.94
C ARG A 538 -25.42 2.39 -33.22
N ASP A 539 -25.40 2.40 -31.89
CA ASP A 539 -26.40 1.79 -30.99
C ASP A 539 -26.74 0.32 -31.36
N ASP A 540 -25.76 -0.45 -31.85
CA ASP A 540 -25.95 -1.88 -32.17
C ASP A 540 -26.03 -2.70 -30.87
N PRO A 541 -27.17 -3.36 -30.55
CA PRO A 541 -27.32 -4.14 -29.33
C PRO A 541 -26.27 -5.24 -29.16
N ARG A 542 -25.78 -5.83 -30.27
CA ARG A 542 -24.76 -6.89 -30.23
C ARG A 542 -23.37 -6.35 -29.95
N GLU A 543 -23.06 -5.13 -30.39
CA GLU A 543 -21.80 -4.46 -30.07
C GLU A 543 -21.80 -4.00 -28.60
N LEU A 544 -22.90 -3.41 -28.14
CA LEU A 544 -23.06 -2.98 -26.75
C LEU A 544 -23.00 -4.14 -25.74
N ALA A 545 -23.66 -5.27 -26.05
CA ALA A 545 -23.60 -6.45 -25.19
C ALA A 545 -22.18 -7.03 -25.08
N ARG A 546 -21.41 -7.01 -26.19
CA ARG A 546 -20.01 -7.45 -26.19
C ARG A 546 -19.11 -6.53 -25.37
N LEU A 547 -19.26 -5.21 -25.49
CA LEU A 547 -18.49 -4.26 -24.69
C LEU A 547 -18.80 -4.40 -23.19
N ARG A 548 -20.07 -4.60 -22.83
CA ARG A 548 -20.46 -4.86 -21.44
C ARG A 548 -19.86 -6.16 -20.89
N ALA A 549 -19.87 -7.24 -21.69
CA ALA A 549 -19.33 -8.52 -21.27
C ALA A 549 -17.78 -8.54 -21.20
N ALA A 550 -17.11 -7.87 -22.12
CA ALA A 550 -15.64 -7.87 -22.20
C ALA A 550 -14.98 -6.84 -21.27
N GLU A 551 -15.59 -5.67 -21.11
CA GLU A 551 -14.98 -4.52 -20.44
C GLU A 551 -15.77 -4.07 -19.20
N GLY A 552 -16.94 -4.65 -18.94
CA GLY A 552 -17.80 -4.25 -17.82
C GLY A 552 -18.50 -2.89 -18.03
N VAL A 553 -18.33 -2.27 -19.20
CA VAL A 553 -18.78 -0.90 -19.47
C VAL A 553 -20.15 -0.90 -20.13
N SER A 554 -21.09 -0.16 -19.53
CA SER A 554 -22.39 0.14 -20.13
C SER A 554 -22.31 1.47 -20.87
N VAL A 555 -22.10 1.43 -22.19
CA VAL A 555 -21.83 2.63 -23.01
C VAL A 555 -22.97 3.66 -22.93
N ARG A 556 -24.22 3.21 -22.75
CA ARG A 556 -25.39 4.09 -22.62
C ARG A 556 -25.37 4.89 -21.31
N ASP A 557 -24.87 4.28 -20.24
CA ASP A 557 -24.77 4.91 -18.91
C ASP A 557 -23.60 5.92 -18.87
N LEU A 558 -22.71 5.88 -19.87
CA LEU A 558 -21.59 6.83 -20.03
C LEU A 558 -21.93 8.06 -20.88
N SER A 559 -23.20 8.33 -21.18
CA SER A 559 -23.59 9.47 -22.03
C SER A 559 -23.07 10.81 -21.50
N GLY A 560 -23.11 11.03 -20.18
CA GLY A 560 -22.54 12.22 -19.52
C GLY A 560 -21.03 12.34 -19.69
N VAL A 561 -20.29 11.24 -19.48
CA VAL A 561 -18.83 11.19 -19.62
C VAL A 561 -18.41 11.40 -21.07
N LEU A 562 -19.13 10.81 -22.03
CA LEU A 562 -18.83 10.87 -23.45
C LEU A 562 -19.20 12.19 -24.11
N ALA A 563 -20.07 13.02 -23.50
CA ALA A 563 -20.57 14.26 -24.09
C ALA A 563 -19.45 15.20 -24.58
N GLY A 564 -18.34 15.26 -23.86
CA GLY A 564 -17.18 16.09 -24.24
C GLY A 564 -16.50 15.69 -25.55
N ILE A 565 -16.63 14.44 -26.00
CA ILE A 565 -15.98 13.93 -27.23
C ILE A 565 -16.96 13.31 -28.23
N CYS A 566 -18.24 13.21 -27.88
CA CYS A 566 -19.24 12.50 -28.65
C CYS A 566 -20.50 13.36 -28.92
N PRO A 567 -20.69 13.87 -30.15
CA PRO A 567 -21.83 14.72 -30.47
C PRO A 567 -23.21 14.08 -30.20
N ALA A 568 -23.35 12.77 -30.48
CA ALA A 568 -24.61 12.05 -30.24
C ALA A 568 -24.94 11.94 -28.74
N ALA A 569 -23.94 11.67 -27.90
CA ALA A 569 -24.11 11.65 -26.45
C ALA A 569 -24.42 13.05 -25.92
N ASN A 570 -23.71 14.08 -26.40
CA ASN A 570 -23.97 15.47 -26.04
C ASN A 570 -25.41 15.91 -26.35
N ALA A 571 -25.93 15.54 -27.53
CA ALA A 571 -27.33 15.83 -27.89
C ALA A 571 -28.34 15.13 -26.96
N THR A 572 -28.01 13.91 -26.49
CA THR A 572 -28.85 13.18 -25.54
C THR A 572 -28.86 13.86 -24.18
N VAL A 573 -27.69 14.24 -23.66
CA VAL A 573 -27.54 14.96 -22.38
C VAL A 573 -28.25 16.31 -22.45
N ALA A 574 -28.05 17.08 -23.52
CA ALA A 574 -28.73 18.36 -23.71
C ALA A 574 -30.26 18.22 -23.75
N ALA A 575 -30.78 17.17 -24.40
CA ALA A 575 -32.22 16.91 -24.43
C ALA A 575 -32.78 16.52 -23.04
N GLN A 576 -32.01 15.78 -22.23
CA GLN A 576 -32.37 15.44 -20.86
C GLN A 576 -32.38 16.67 -19.95
N VAL A 577 -31.34 17.50 -20.01
CA VAL A 577 -31.26 18.77 -19.26
C VAL A 577 -32.44 19.67 -19.63
N ALA A 578 -32.71 19.87 -20.92
CA ALA A 578 -33.85 20.68 -21.36
C ALA A 578 -35.21 20.10 -20.96
N ALA A 579 -35.32 18.78 -20.76
CA ALA A 579 -36.55 18.16 -20.24
C ALA A 579 -36.71 18.40 -18.74
N GLN A 580 -35.63 18.24 -17.96
CA GLN A 580 -35.60 18.52 -16.53
C GLN A 580 -35.85 19.99 -16.23
N GLU A 581 -35.26 20.91 -17.00
CA GLU A 581 -35.51 22.35 -16.87
C GLU A 581 -36.98 22.69 -17.08
N ARG A 582 -37.64 22.10 -18.08
CA ARG A 582 -39.09 22.29 -18.28
C ARG A 582 -39.92 21.78 -17.10
N GLU A 583 -39.59 20.59 -16.59
CA GLU A 583 -40.26 20.02 -15.42
C GLU A 583 -40.08 20.90 -14.18
N TYR A 584 -38.86 21.40 -13.96
CA TYR A 584 -38.53 22.33 -12.88
C TYR A 584 -39.28 23.66 -13.02
N GLU A 585 -39.34 24.23 -14.22
CA GLU A 585 -40.09 25.46 -14.50
C GLU A 585 -41.60 25.28 -14.26
N GLU A 586 -42.16 24.15 -14.69
CA GLU A 586 -43.57 23.79 -14.45
C GLU A 586 -43.87 23.62 -12.95
N PHE A 587 -42.98 22.93 -12.22
CA PHE A 587 -43.05 22.77 -10.78
C PHE A 587 -42.96 24.12 -10.06
N ALA A 588 -41.95 24.94 -10.35
CA ALA A 588 -41.78 26.27 -9.76
C ALA A 588 -42.98 27.19 -10.06
N ALA A 589 -43.55 27.11 -11.27
CA ALA A 589 -44.76 27.83 -11.62
C ALA A 589 -46.00 27.32 -10.87
N GLU A 590 -46.08 26.02 -10.57
CA GLU A 590 -47.10 25.47 -9.69
C GLU A 590 -46.95 25.95 -8.25
N GLU A 591 -45.76 25.91 -7.66
CA GLU A 591 -45.52 26.41 -6.30
C GLU A 591 -45.84 27.91 -6.17
N ARG A 592 -45.48 28.73 -7.17
CA ARG A 592 -45.91 30.14 -7.23
C ARG A 592 -47.44 30.28 -7.26
N ARG A 593 -48.14 29.46 -8.04
CA ARG A 593 -49.62 29.46 -8.09
C ARG A 593 -50.26 29.04 -6.76
N LYS A 594 -49.68 28.05 -6.06
CA LYS A 594 -50.09 27.65 -4.71
C LYS A 594 -50.01 28.85 -3.78
N CYS A 595 -48.87 29.53 -3.76
CA CYS A 595 -48.68 30.71 -2.93
C CYS A 595 -49.59 31.86 -3.31
N ASP A 596 -49.81 32.15 -4.58
CA ASP A 596 -50.75 33.20 -5.00
C ASP A 596 -52.18 32.94 -4.53
N ALA A 597 -52.62 31.68 -4.56
CA ALA A 597 -53.95 31.24 -4.15
C ALA A 597 -54.15 31.21 -2.63
N THR A 598 -53.07 31.20 -1.82
CA THR A 598 -53.21 31.24 -0.36
C THR A 598 -54.01 32.48 0.08
N PRO A 599 -54.90 32.37 1.10
CA PRO A 599 -55.70 33.50 1.53
C PRO A 599 -54.81 34.65 2.03
N ARG A 600 -54.96 35.82 1.42
CA ARG A 600 -54.24 37.03 1.82
C ARG A 600 -54.65 37.42 3.25
N HIS A 601 -53.66 37.66 4.10
CA HIS A 601 -53.89 38.22 5.42
C HIS A 601 -54.48 39.62 5.30
N ARG A 602 -55.46 39.94 6.16
CA ARG A 602 -56.12 41.25 6.21
C ARG A 602 -55.91 41.83 7.61
N PRO A 603 -54.81 42.57 7.83
CA PRO A 603 -54.46 43.12 9.13
C PRO A 603 -55.61 43.91 9.77
N LEU A 604 -55.90 43.64 11.04
CA LEU A 604 -56.88 44.43 11.81
C LEU A 604 -56.40 45.86 12.13
N ILE A 605 -55.09 46.10 12.05
CA ILE A 605 -54.48 47.43 12.12
C ILE A 605 -53.46 47.57 10.99
N PRO A 606 -53.17 48.80 10.50
CA PRO A 606 -52.20 48.98 9.44
C PRO A 606 -50.78 48.60 9.92
N PRO A 607 -50.06 47.70 9.20
CA PRO A 607 -48.66 47.42 9.47
C PRO A 607 -47.78 48.59 9.03
N ALA A 608 -46.64 48.77 9.70
CA ALA A 608 -45.59 49.71 9.30
C ALA A 608 -44.87 49.25 8.02
N ARG A 609 -44.70 47.93 7.89
CA ARG A 609 -44.14 47.26 6.71
C ARG A 609 -44.89 45.94 6.54
N ALA A 610 -45.33 45.61 5.33
CA ALA A 610 -45.90 44.31 5.01
C ALA A 610 -45.38 43.86 3.65
N GLN A 611 -44.85 42.65 3.60
CA GLN A 611 -44.27 42.07 2.40
C GLN A 611 -44.70 40.61 2.29
N ARG A 612 -45.31 40.26 1.18
CA ARG A 612 -45.52 38.87 0.78
C ARG A 612 -44.39 38.51 -0.18
N LEU A 613 -43.69 37.42 0.07
CA LEU A 613 -42.64 36.98 -0.84
C LEU A 613 -43.29 36.49 -2.15
N ALA A 614 -42.68 36.89 -3.26
CA ALA A 614 -43.18 36.55 -4.59
C ALA A 614 -42.79 35.12 -4.97
N GLU A 615 -41.61 34.68 -4.50
CA GLU A 615 -41.13 33.32 -4.67
C GLU A 615 -41.43 32.51 -3.40
N PRO A 616 -41.85 31.25 -3.56
CA PRO A 616 -42.09 30.35 -2.44
C PRO A 616 -40.74 29.92 -1.86
N GLU A 617 -40.63 29.94 -0.53
CA GLU A 617 -39.37 29.62 0.15
C GLU A 617 -39.26 28.10 0.36
N TRP A 618 -38.06 27.53 0.24
CA TRP A 618 -37.82 26.12 0.57
C TRP A 618 -36.82 25.97 1.72
N PRO A 619 -37.23 26.32 2.95
CA PRO A 619 -36.36 26.24 4.11
C PRO A 619 -36.20 24.79 4.59
N GLU A 620 -35.24 24.06 4.02
CA GLU A 620 -34.97 22.65 4.31
C GLU A 620 -34.70 22.40 5.82
N ALA A 621 -34.07 23.35 6.50
CA ALA A 621 -33.79 23.30 7.94
C ALA A 621 -34.66 24.25 8.79
N GLY A 622 -35.71 24.85 8.19
CA GLY A 622 -36.47 25.92 8.83
C GLY A 622 -35.84 27.31 8.66
N LEU A 623 -36.44 28.30 9.30
CA LEU A 623 -36.01 29.71 9.22
C LEU A 623 -35.44 30.16 10.56
N ASP A 624 -34.18 30.56 10.57
CA ASP A 624 -33.46 31.00 11.75
C ASP A 624 -33.27 32.51 11.78
N LEU A 625 -33.57 33.13 12.91
CA LEU A 625 -33.26 34.52 13.20
C LEU A 625 -32.20 34.56 14.29
N TYR A 626 -31.03 35.11 13.98
CA TYR A 626 -29.92 35.31 14.91
C TYR A 626 -29.70 36.78 15.19
N ASP A 627 -29.13 37.07 16.35
CA ASP A 627 -28.63 38.40 16.71
C ASP A 627 -27.28 38.29 17.46
N GLU A 628 -26.55 39.40 17.55
CA GLU A 628 -25.22 39.46 18.16
C GLU A 628 -25.27 39.14 19.67
N GLY A 629 -24.90 37.91 20.04
CA GLY A 629 -24.88 37.45 21.43
C GLY A 629 -24.30 36.04 21.61
N PRO A 630 -24.09 35.57 22.85
CA PRO A 630 -23.56 34.23 23.11
C PRO A 630 -24.55 33.16 22.62
N SER A 631 -24.25 32.54 21.48
CA SER A 631 -24.94 31.36 20.97
C SER A 631 -24.58 30.16 21.86
N GLY A 632 -25.56 29.59 22.57
CA GLY A 632 -25.29 28.43 23.44
C GLY A 632 -26.29 28.13 24.55
N GLY A 633 -27.44 28.80 24.62
CA GLY A 633 -28.52 28.43 25.54
C GLY A 633 -29.31 27.21 25.04
N LYS A 634 -29.79 26.35 25.95
CA LYS A 634 -30.80 25.32 25.59
C LYS A 634 -32.06 26.03 25.08
N GLY A 635 -32.41 25.82 23.82
CA GLY A 635 -33.64 26.33 23.23
C GLY A 635 -34.88 25.77 23.94
N THR A 636 -35.93 26.58 24.02
CA THR A 636 -37.27 26.14 24.43
C THR A 636 -38.13 26.04 23.18
N SER A 637 -38.53 24.82 22.82
CA SER A 637 -39.45 24.57 21.72
C SER A 637 -40.90 24.76 22.15
N VAL A 638 -41.66 25.52 21.37
CA VAL A 638 -43.07 25.85 21.59
C VAL A 638 -43.83 25.70 20.26
N GLY A 639 -44.25 24.47 19.96
CA GLY A 639 -44.86 24.14 18.67
C GLY A 639 -43.83 24.23 17.54
N PRO A 640 -44.13 24.88 16.39
CA PRO A 640 -43.18 25.02 15.29
C PRO A 640 -42.11 26.10 15.53
N VAL A 641 -42.07 26.73 16.72
CA VAL A 641 -41.10 27.80 17.01
C VAL A 641 -40.19 27.38 18.15
N GLU A 642 -38.89 27.48 17.95
CA GLU A 642 -37.87 27.32 18.98
C GLU A 642 -37.24 28.66 19.32
N VAL A 643 -37.01 28.89 20.61
CA VAL A 643 -36.47 30.17 21.11
C VAL A 643 -35.30 29.89 22.04
N ALA A 644 -34.19 30.56 21.79
CA ALA A 644 -33.05 30.66 22.69
C ALA A 644 -32.64 32.14 22.85
N PRO A 645 -31.83 32.51 23.85
CA PRO A 645 -31.32 33.88 23.97
C PRO A 645 -30.60 34.30 22.68
N GLY A 646 -31.12 35.34 22.01
CA GLY A 646 -30.58 35.85 20.73
C GLY A 646 -30.87 34.98 19.50
N HIS A 647 -31.76 33.99 19.60
CA HIS A 647 -32.08 33.08 18.49
C HIS A 647 -33.56 32.67 18.48
N VAL A 648 -34.18 32.70 17.30
CA VAL A 648 -35.53 32.19 17.06
C VAL A 648 -35.50 31.33 15.80
N ALA A 649 -35.85 30.06 15.91
CA ALA A 649 -36.01 29.16 14.77
C ALA A 649 -37.50 28.88 14.52
N ILE A 650 -37.90 28.85 13.25
CA ILE A 650 -39.23 28.47 12.79
C ILE A 650 -39.09 27.19 11.97
N TRP A 651 -39.54 26.09 12.55
CA TRP A 651 -39.57 24.78 11.91
C TRP A 651 -40.76 24.70 10.96
N THR A 652 -40.47 24.41 9.70
CA THR A 652 -41.46 24.12 8.66
C THR A 652 -41.27 22.69 8.18
N HIS A 653 -42.17 22.18 7.35
CA HIS A 653 -42.06 20.83 6.81
C HIS A 653 -41.14 20.84 5.59
N SER A 654 -40.01 20.12 5.64
CA SER A 654 -38.95 20.12 4.61
C SER A 654 -39.44 19.78 3.21
N ASP A 655 -40.49 18.95 3.11
CA ASP A 655 -40.96 18.47 1.80
C ASP A 655 -41.83 19.48 1.03
N TYR A 656 -42.18 20.62 1.64
CA TYR A 656 -43.08 21.61 1.05
C TYR A 656 -42.42 22.98 0.93
N HIS A 657 -42.67 23.65 -0.19
CA HIS A 657 -42.37 25.06 -0.27
C HIS A 657 -43.39 25.86 0.54
N VAL A 658 -42.93 26.94 1.16
CA VAL A 658 -43.64 27.71 2.17
C VAL A 658 -43.94 29.12 1.65
N CYS A 659 -45.20 29.52 1.76
CA CYS A 659 -45.67 30.83 1.35
C CYS A 659 -45.52 31.81 2.51
N VAL A 660 -44.48 32.64 2.48
CA VAL A 660 -44.14 33.54 3.60
C VAL A 660 -44.70 34.95 3.42
N THR A 661 -45.32 35.46 4.47
CA THR A 661 -45.73 36.86 4.62
C THR A 661 -45.08 37.45 5.87
N LEU A 662 -44.46 38.60 5.70
CA LEU A 662 -43.71 39.32 6.72
C LEU A 662 -44.43 40.62 7.04
N GLU A 663 -44.72 40.89 8.31
CA GLU A 663 -45.39 42.12 8.75
C GLU A 663 -44.72 42.72 9.99
N THR A 664 -44.43 44.01 9.93
CA THR A 664 -43.87 44.75 11.07
C THR A 664 -44.88 45.81 11.53
N TYR A 665 -45.12 45.92 12.84
CA TYR A 665 -46.07 46.86 13.42
C TYR A 665 -45.41 47.80 14.44
N THR A 666 -45.86 49.05 14.50
CA THR A 666 -45.38 50.04 15.49
C THR A 666 -45.91 49.80 16.90
N ARG A 667 -46.97 48.99 17.04
CA ARG A 667 -47.63 48.63 18.30
C ARG A 667 -48.16 47.20 18.23
N ARG A 668 -48.49 46.61 19.38
CA ARG A 668 -49.00 45.24 19.46
C ARG A 668 -50.27 45.05 18.61
N PRO A 669 -50.26 44.19 17.58
CA PRO A 669 -51.45 43.84 16.82
C PRO A 669 -52.37 42.92 17.62
N PRO A 670 -53.71 42.98 17.40
CA PRO A 670 -54.65 42.02 17.95
C PRO A 670 -54.27 40.58 17.61
N VAL A 671 -54.67 39.60 18.43
CA VAL A 671 -54.36 38.19 18.19
C VAL A 671 -55.41 37.57 17.28
N GLU A 672 -54.98 37.01 16.16
CA GLU A 672 -55.85 36.41 15.14
C GLU A 672 -55.64 34.89 15.07
N THR A 673 -56.52 34.10 15.67
CA THR A 673 -56.38 32.62 15.69
C THR A 673 -57.23 31.91 14.64
N LYS A 674 -58.22 32.60 14.06
CA LYS A 674 -59.16 31.98 13.11
C LYS A 674 -58.47 31.66 11.79
N GLY A 675 -58.54 30.39 11.37
CA GLY A 675 -57.96 29.92 10.10
C GLY A 675 -56.45 29.67 10.14
N TRP A 676 -55.86 29.67 11.33
CA TRP A 676 -54.46 29.31 11.55
C TRP A 676 -54.39 28.03 12.39
N ASP A 677 -53.44 27.15 12.10
CA ASP A 677 -53.26 25.91 12.86
C ASP A 677 -52.40 26.17 14.10
N HIS A 678 -51.33 26.94 13.94
CA HIS A 678 -50.47 27.37 15.04
C HIS A 678 -50.36 28.88 15.09
N VAL A 679 -50.50 29.46 16.29
CA VAL A 679 -50.22 30.86 16.55
C VAL A 679 -49.37 30.96 17.82
N VAL A 680 -48.09 31.26 17.63
CA VAL A 680 -47.09 31.29 18.70
C VAL A 680 -46.46 32.68 18.75
N GLU A 681 -46.31 33.23 19.94
CA GLU A 681 -45.71 34.56 20.16
C GLU A 681 -44.53 34.45 21.14
N VAL A 682 -43.36 34.88 20.70
CA VAL A 682 -42.09 34.76 21.42
C VAL A 682 -41.44 36.12 21.60
N GLY A 683 -40.59 36.27 22.61
CA GLY A 683 -39.79 37.47 22.81
C GLY A 683 -38.45 37.35 22.10
N PHE A 684 -37.98 38.45 21.54
CA PHE A 684 -36.68 38.54 20.88
C PHE A 684 -36.03 39.86 21.24
N GLU A 685 -34.79 39.82 21.72
CA GLU A 685 -33.99 41.02 21.97
C GLU A 685 -33.17 41.31 20.71
N ASN A 686 -33.44 42.44 20.05
CA ASN A 686 -32.69 42.88 18.87
C ASN A 686 -31.64 43.94 19.25
N ARG A 687 -30.37 43.56 19.19
CA ARG A 687 -29.18 44.35 19.55
C ARG A 687 -28.46 44.88 18.33
N SER A 688 -28.40 44.12 17.24
CA SER A 688 -27.80 44.56 15.97
C SER A 688 -28.57 45.74 15.38
N GLY A 689 -29.90 45.73 15.51
CA GLY A 689 -30.81 46.64 14.82
C GLY A 689 -31.44 46.00 13.59
N GLU A 690 -31.05 44.77 13.22
CA GLU A 690 -31.57 44.03 12.08
C GLU A 690 -32.28 42.75 12.56
N MET A 691 -33.36 42.36 11.88
CA MET A 691 -34.06 41.11 12.15
C MET A 691 -34.38 40.41 10.83
N ARG A 692 -33.43 39.62 10.34
CA ARG A 692 -33.59 38.82 9.12
C ARG A 692 -33.63 37.34 9.49
N PHE A 693 -34.64 36.65 8.99
CA PHE A 693 -34.64 35.19 9.03
C PHE A 693 -33.76 34.68 7.89
N MET A 694 -33.00 33.63 8.14
CA MET A 694 -32.13 32.97 7.17
C MET A 694 -32.45 31.49 7.18
N ASP A 695 -32.48 30.86 6.02
CA ASP A 695 -32.41 29.41 5.95
C ASP A 695 -30.95 28.97 6.12
N GLY A 696 -30.69 28.21 7.19
CA GLY A 696 -29.34 27.74 7.53
C GLY A 696 -28.70 26.83 6.50
N LEU A 697 -29.47 26.28 5.54
CA LEU A 697 -28.94 25.44 4.46
C LEU A 697 -28.77 26.21 3.15
N SER A 698 -29.81 26.89 2.64
CA SER A 698 -29.70 27.63 1.37
C SER A 698 -28.97 28.97 1.50
N GLY A 699 -28.88 29.53 2.71
CA GLY A 699 -28.35 30.88 2.93
C GLY A 699 -29.29 32.00 2.47
N THR A 700 -30.51 31.67 2.06
CA THR A 700 -31.52 32.65 1.65
C THR A 700 -31.92 33.52 2.84
N GLU A 701 -31.77 34.84 2.71
CA GLU A 701 -32.19 35.80 3.73
C GLU A 701 -33.55 36.41 3.41
N LEU A 702 -34.45 36.38 4.39
CA LEU A 702 -35.72 37.07 4.32
C LEU A 702 -35.55 38.58 4.60
N PRO A 703 -36.44 39.42 4.04
CA PRO A 703 -36.46 40.85 4.32
C PRO A 703 -36.47 41.21 5.80
N ASP A 704 -35.73 42.28 6.15
CA ASP A 704 -35.62 42.76 7.52
C ASP A 704 -36.98 43.14 8.14
N LEU A 705 -37.26 42.57 9.32
CA LEU A 705 -38.45 42.80 10.12
C LEU A 705 -38.29 43.93 11.14
N SER A 706 -37.10 44.54 11.27
CA SER A 706 -36.86 45.64 12.19
C SER A 706 -37.69 46.89 11.86
N LEU A 707 -38.10 47.63 12.90
CA LEU A 707 -38.72 48.94 12.71
C LEU A 707 -37.63 49.98 12.42
N ASN A 708 -37.21 50.08 11.16
CA ASN A 708 -36.22 51.06 10.71
C ASN A 708 -34.91 51.02 11.51
N GLY A 709 -34.33 49.83 11.71
CA GLY A 709 -33.07 49.67 12.43
C GLY A 709 -33.20 49.79 13.96
N ARG A 710 -34.43 49.85 14.49
CA ARG A 710 -34.65 50.06 15.93
C ARG A 710 -34.21 48.84 16.74
N LYS A 711 -33.29 49.08 17.67
CA LYS A 711 -32.86 48.13 18.71
C LYS A 711 -33.86 48.02 19.86
N GLY A 712 -33.82 46.91 20.59
CA GLY A 712 -34.59 46.65 21.81
C GLY A 712 -35.43 45.38 21.74
N HIS A 713 -36.33 45.22 22.71
CA HIS A 713 -37.20 44.04 22.78
C HIS A 713 -38.36 44.11 21.78
N TYR A 714 -38.46 43.04 21.00
CA TYR A 714 -39.54 42.73 20.09
C TYR A 714 -40.31 41.50 20.56
N ARG A 715 -41.54 41.41 20.07
CA ARG A 715 -42.34 40.21 20.08
C ARG A 715 -42.49 39.74 18.64
N ILE A 716 -42.13 38.49 18.41
CA ILE A 716 -42.29 37.82 17.12
C ILE A 716 -43.47 36.89 17.24
N ARG A 717 -44.49 37.08 16.41
CA ARG A 717 -45.66 36.20 16.36
C ARG A 717 -45.67 35.45 15.04
N VAL A 718 -45.65 34.13 15.13
CA VAL A 718 -45.65 33.23 13.99
C VAL A 718 -47.01 32.57 13.88
N HIS A 719 -47.61 32.72 12.72
CA HIS A 719 -48.84 32.06 12.32
C HIS A 719 -48.53 31.04 11.24
N MET A 720 -48.83 29.78 11.48
CA MET A 720 -48.62 28.69 10.53
C MET A 720 -49.93 27.99 10.25
N ALA A 721 -50.18 27.67 8.98
CA ALA A 721 -51.31 26.84 8.59
C ALA A 721 -51.01 26.03 7.33
N TRP A 722 -51.62 24.85 7.23
CA TRP A 722 -51.70 24.09 6.00
C TRP A 722 -52.73 24.71 5.05
N PHE A 723 -52.41 24.70 3.76
CA PHE A 723 -53.31 25.15 2.70
C PHE A 723 -53.58 23.99 1.73
N PRO A 724 -54.85 23.59 1.55
CA PRO A 724 -55.19 22.51 0.64
C PRO A 724 -55.02 22.95 -0.81
N TRP A 725 -54.53 22.05 -1.66
CA TRP A 725 -54.31 22.31 -3.09
C TRP A 725 -54.69 21.09 -3.91
N LYS A 726 -55.49 21.28 -4.97
CA LYS A 726 -55.89 20.23 -5.93
C LYS A 726 -56.36 18.90 -5.30
N GLY A 727 -57.03 18.94 -4.16
CA GLY A 727 -57.57 17.75 -3.48
C GLY A 727 -56.66 17.14 -2.41
N GLU A 728 -55.44 17.64 -2.25
CA GLU A 728 -54.56 17.35 -1.12
C GLU A 728 -54.89 18.28 0.05
N ALA A 729 -55.03 17.71 1.26
CA ALA A 729 -55.35 18.48 2.46
C ALA A 729 -54.18 19.39 2.89
N ASP A 730 -52.95 18.90 2.71
CA ASP A 730 -51.71 19.53 3.15
C ASP A 730 -50.83 19.89 1.94
N GLY A 731 -51.39 20.67 0.99
CA GLY A 731 -50.75 20.92 -0.31
C GLY A 731 -49.60 21.94 -0.31
N THR A 732 -49.58 22.87 0.65
CA THR A 732 -48.46 23.80 0.94
C THR A 732 -48.63 24.39 2.34
N GLN A 733 -47.57 24.95 2.90
CA GLN A 733 -47.61 25.68 4.16
C GLN A 733 -47.65 27.18 3.92
N ARG A 734 -48.52 27.89 4.64
CA ARG A 734 -48.49 29.36 4.67
C ARG A 734 -48.00 29.85 6.03
N LEU A 735 -47.07 30.79 5.98
CA LEU A 735 -46.42 31.37 7.15
C LEU A 735 -46.67 32.87 7.17
N LEU A 736 -47.11 33.38 8.32
CA LEU A 736 -47.19 34.81 8.59
C LEU A 736 -46.35 35.13 9.83
N ILE A 737 -45.27 35.87 9.63
CA ILE A 737 -44.34 36.29 10.67
C ILE A 737 -44.58 37.77 10.94
N MET A 738 -45.02 38.07 12.16
CA MET A 738 -45.23 39.43 12.62
C MET A 738 -44.16 39.86 13.62
N ALA A 739 -43.63 41.07 13.48
CA ALA A 739 -42.71 41.67 14.45
C ALA A 739 -43.26 43.00 14.99
N TYR A 740 -43.20 43.22 16.30
CA TYR A 740 -43.58 44.49 16.92
C TYR A 740 -42.89 44.76 18.26
N PRO A 741 -42.74 46.02 18.68
CA PRO A 741 -42.14 46.35 19.98
C PRO A 741 -42.97 45.80 21.13
N GLY A 742 -42.31 45.09 22.06
CA GLY A 742 -42.95 44.56 23.25
C GLY A 742 -41.94 43.95 24.20
N ARG A 743 -42.15 44.13 25.50
CA ARG A 743 -41.28 43.54 26.54
C ARG A 743 -41.72 42.11 26.86
N GLY A 744 -40.77 41.27 27.25
CA GLY A 744 -40.99 39.95 27.83
C GLY A 744 -40.54 38.80 26.92
N ASP A 745 -39.79 37.88 27.50
CA ASP A 745 -39.12 36.77 26.79
C ASP A 745 -39.95 35.47 26.81
N LYS A 746 -41.07 35.46 27.54
CA LYS A 746 -41.92 34.28 27.68
C LYS A 746 -42.61 33.94 26.36
N ALA A 747 -42.46 32.70 25.90
CA ALA A 747 -43.23 32.16 24.79
C ALA A 747 -44.71 31.98 25.19
N VAL A 748 -45.62 32.36 24.30
CA VAL A 748 -47.08 32.30 24.49
C VAL A 748 -47.69 31.57 23.29
N VAL A 749 -48.41 30.48 23.55
CA VAL A 749 -49.21 29.78 22.54
C VAL A 749 -50.62 30.35 22.58
N HIS A 750 -51.03 31.02 21.50
CA HIS A 750 -52.39 31.54 21.35
C HIS A 750 -53.34 30.53 20.72
N HIS A 751 -52.82 29.67 19.85
CA HIS A 751 -53.56 28.59 19.23
C HIS A 751 -52.65 27.42 18.87
N LYS A 752 -53.18 26.20 19.03
CA LYS A 752 -52.59 24.94 18.57
C LYS A 752 -53.73 24.00 18.17
N PRO A 753 -53.53 23.08 17.21
CA PRO A 753 -54.56 22.14 16.82
C PRO A 753 -54.85 21.15 17.97
N ALA A 754 -56.08 20.64 18.01
CA ALA A 754 -56.49 19.64 19.00
C ALA A 754 -56.00 18.25 18.56
N LYS A 755 -54.80 17.89 19.01
CA LYS A 755 -54.00 16.69 18.62
C LYS A 755 -53.46 16.74 17.18
N ASP A 756 -52.22 16.27 17.05
CA ASP A 756 -51.44 16.22 15.81
C ASP A 756 -52.26 15.52 14.71
N ARG A 757 -52.37 16.18 13.55
CA ARG A 757 -52.94 15.63 12.32
C ARG A 757 -51.89 14.86 11.56
#